data_AF-A0A2J6SV84-F1
#
_entry.id   AF-A0A2J6SV84-F1
#
_cell.length_a   1.000
_cell.length_b   1.000
_cell.length_c   1.000
_cell.angle_alpha   90.00
_cell.angle_beta   90.00
_cell.angle_gamma   90.00
#
_symmetry.space_group_name_H-M   'P 1'
#
loop_
_entity.id
_entity.type
_entity.pdbx_description
1 polymer ?
#
loop_
_entity_poly.entity_id
_entity_poly.type
_entity_poly.pdbx_seq_one_letter_code
_entity_poly.pdbx_strand_id
1 'polypeptide(L)'
;MASPQQPVIDPPSPVDDFTPTFYVGHHESKRPLPVTDFVLRQAQDVGYDMLTSPITSPHFHSRVLTLISEYLSELSLFEASDDAVTKSTPPAPIIPPLTPVDTPLTPGDTVSQLIAYSSPWIDLCSSDPLISNISRQVLNIEIAYTSFCGVGNIIIPGPRSYSSGSTNNDGLIQYARAIQEALTIGSYIQMAIHIPMYGNDEVKDMTGDLRPFARDHHSAAKGKSIKEIDLFETWDAWNLIRSVCKYNSRLSVALGLPRQLPIESLQSRWFAEPLRLLSFTPSTFLKNKGGHPVLSKSHQSLITRYMRLKLPPWLLLCDVGPIPGLDDPLHRTSTADGFPSPTAVADASRSVSPTPAEAVDLLSKESQKPRPKHKDPAAHLIYMRYLQRSQPLRTAIEKFGSGYQDYLQAPLQPLTDNLESVTYEVFEKDPVKYDWYERAIAQALSDWTEQRKPTSSPSGAVVIAVAGSGRGPLVTRALRASEMTGVPVELWAVEKNPNAYVLLQRHNEEDWGGVVKVVKSDMRAWKGPLRSTTGPIGQAITTTSPAPASPYGRVDILISELLGSFADNELSPECLDGVQHVLAPQFGISIPSSYTAHLTPVLAPRLHADISHRAITDNTATETPYVVMLHAIDYLATSVPDHPRIQEAWEFVHPLPATTLAVAEARRGGGVSGGGGGSMSGGDGANEHNTRSVRLKFVCKDRGVVNGLAGYFEAVLYDGGEAGKVELSTRPDTIDAKSKDMISWFPIFFPLKTPLYFPDDSELEVSIWRQTDDRKVWYEWLVEAFVMVGPDKRMRLGMSEMGSSRKVGCLM
;
A
#
# COMPACT_ATOMS: atom_id res chain seq x y z
N MET A 1 10.07 -58.69 -32.74
CA MET A 1 9.54 -58.27 -31.43
C MET A 1 10.18 -56.94 -31.12
N ALA A 2 9.41 -55.87 -31.24
CA ALA A 2 9.89 -54.49 -31.19
C ALA A 2 9.91 -53.99 -29.74
N SER A 3 10.97 -53.25 -29.41
CA SER A 3 11.22 -52.63 -28.10
C SER A 3 10.11 -51.65 -27.70
N PRO A 4 9.70 -51.60 -26.42
CA PRO A 4 8.72 -50.62 -25.95
C PRO A 4 9.38 -49.23 -25.84
N GLN A 5 8.80 -48.25 -26.53
CA GLN A 5 9.17 -46.85 -26.42
C GLN A 5 8.77 -46.30 -25.04
N GLN A 6 9.72 -45.63 -24.37
CA GLN A 6 9.46 -44.85 -23.16
C GLN A 6 8.48 -43.70 -23.46
N PRO A 7 7.58 -43.35 -22.54
CA PRO A 7 6.73 -42.18 -22.70
C PRO A 7 7.60 -40.92 -22.62
N VAL A 8 7.47 -40.07 -23.63
CA VAL A 8 7.99 -38.70 -23.61
C VAL A 8 7.20 -37.96 -22.53
N ILE A 9 7.87 -37.60 -21.44
CA ILE A 9 7.33 -36.69 -20.44
C ILE A 9 7.42 -35.30 -21.07
N ASP A 10 6.28 -34.73 -21.46
CA ASP A 10 6.22 -33.32 -21.82
C ASP A 10 6.77 -32.48 -20.66
N PRO A 11 7.56 -31.42 -20.93
CA PRO A 11 8.02 -30.52 -19.88
C PRO A 11 6.80 -29.98 -19.13
N PRO A 12 6.89 -29.78 -17.79
CA PRO A 12 5.79 -29.22 -17.03
C PRO A 12 5.35 -27.90 -17.68
N SER A 13 4.06 -27.79 -17.99
CA SER A 13 3.44 -26.55 -18.45
C SER A 13 3.86 -25.41 -17.52
N PRO A 14 4.29 -24.24 -18.04
CA PRO A 14 4.63 -23.12 -17.19
C PRO A 14 3.40 -22.80 -16.33
N VAL A 15 3.63 -22.82 -15.01
CA VAL A 15 2.67 -22.51 -13.96
C VAL A 15 1.88 -21.25 -14.36
N ASP A 16 0.54 -21.38 -14.40
CA ASP A 16 -0.43 -20.36 -14.82
C ASP A 16 0.05 -18.91 -14.58
N ASP A 17 0.51 -18.25 -15.64
CA ASP A 17 0.74 -16.81 -15.61
C ASP A 17 -0.64 -16.13 -15.51
N PHE A 18 -1.02 -15.76 -14.28
CA PHE A 18 -2.30 -15.11 -13.99
C PHE A 18 -2.46 -13.81 -14.81
N THR A 19 -3.25 -13.88 -15.87
CA THR A 19 -3.72 -12.69 -16.58
C THR A 19 -4.81 -12.05 -15.74
N PRO A 20 -4.69 -10.78 -15.31
CA PRO A 20 -5.72 -10.16 -14.48
C PRO A 20 -7.04 -10.11 -15.24
N THR A 21 -8.09 -10.69 -14.63
CA THR A 21 -9.44 -10.67 -15.20
C THR A 21 -10.02 -9.27 -15.09
N PHE A 22 -10.45 -8.70 -16.22
CA PHE A 22 -11.19 -7.44 -16.19
C PHE A 22 -12.67 -7.78 -16.02
N TYR A 23 -13.30 -7.24 -14.99
CA TYR A 23 -14.76 -7.24 -14.89
C TYR A 23 -15.27 -5.96 -15.53
N VAL A 24 -15.98 -6.06 -16.65
CA VAL A 24 -16.43 -4.92 -17.47
C VAL A 24 -17.94 -4.81 -17.42
N GLY A 25 -18.43 -3.75 -16.77
CA GLY A 25 -19.83 -3.38 -16.73
C GLY A 25 -20.22 -2.38 -17.82
N HIS A 26 -21.51 -2.32 -18.12
CA HIS A 26 -22.12 -1.31 -19.00
C HIS A 26 -23.07 -0.40 -18.21
N HIS A 27 -22.93 0.91 -18.42
CA HIS A 27 -23.82 1.95 -17.89
C HIS A 27 -24.42 2.78 -19.02
N GLU A 28 -25.71 3.05 -18.91
CA GLU A 28 -26.46 3.89 -19.85
C GLU A 28 -27.37 4.83 -19.06
N SER A 29 -27.03 6.12 -19.03
CA SER A 29 -27.74 7.09 -18.20
C SER A 29 -29.17 7.39 -18.69
N LYS A 30 -29.46 7.09 -19.97
CA LYS A 30 -30.76 7.37 -20.61
C LYS A 30 -31.48 6.10 -21.08
N ARG A 31 -31.24 4.97 -20.39
CA ARG A 31 -31.85 3.70 -20.78
C ARG A 31 -33.39 3.82 -20.79
N PRO A 32 -34.06 3.53 -21.90
CA PRO A 32 -35.51 3.74 -22.03
C PRO A 32 -36.35 2.67 -21.31
N LEU A 33 -35.78 1.48 -21.10
CA LEU A 33 -36.46 0.31 -20.56
C LEU A 33 -35.68 -0.28 -19.38
N PRO A 34 -36.35 -0.95 -18.43
CA PRO A 34 -35.68 -1.60 -17.31
C PRO A 34 -34.74 -2.73 -17.76
N VAL A 35 -33.75 -3.05 -16.94
CA VAL A 35 -32.87 -4.19 -17.18
C VAL A 35 -33.62 -5.47 -16.85
N THR A 36 -34.09 -6.17 -17.90
CA THR A 36 -34.73 -7.48 -17.78
C THR A 36 -33.71 -8.60 -17.89
N ASP A 37 -34.07 -9.83 -17.50
CA ASP A 37 -33.22 -11.02 -17.68
C ASP A 37 -32.78 -11.21 -19.13
N PHE A 38 -33.62 -10.82 -20.10
CA PHE A 38 -33.27 -10.84 -21.52
C PHE A 38 -32.14 -9.86 -21.84
N VAL A 39 -32.23 -8.61 -21.38
CA VAL A 39 -31.19 -7.58 -21.59
C VAL A 39 -29.88 -8.02 -20.95
N LEU A 40 -29.94 -8.63 -19.76
CA LEU A 40 -28.77 -9.12 -19.05
C LEU A 40 -28.09 -10.28 -19.80
N ARG A 41 -28.85 -11.28 -20.25
CA ARG A 41 -28.32 -12.38 -21.07
C ARG A 41 -27.71 -11.87 -22.38
N GLN A 42 -28.38 -10.94 -23.05
CA GLN A 42 -27.85 -10.32 -24.26
C GLN A 42 -26.53 -9.59 -23.99
N ALA A 43 -26.41 -8.88 -22.87
CA ALA A 43 -25.16 -8.23 -22.49
C ALA A 43 -24.03 -9.24 -22.23
N GLN A 44 -24.34 -10.37 -21.61
CA GLN A 44 -23.40 -11.47 -21.37
C GLN A 44 -22.95 -12.13 -22.67
N ASP A 45 -23.88 -12.38 -23.60
CA ASP A 45 -23.59 -12.91 -24.94
C ASP A 45 -22.66 -11.96 -25.72
N VAL A 46 -22.78 -10.65 -25.51
CA VAL A 46 -21.85 -9.66 -26.06
C VAL A 46 -20.50 -9.67 -25.33
N GLY A 47 -20.47 -10.03 -24.05
CA GLY A 47 -19.25 -10.14 -23.23
C GLY A 47 -19.11 -9.11 -22.11
N TYR A 48 -20.19 -8.43 -21.71
CA TYR A 48 -20.25 -7.64 -20.48
C TYR A 48 -20.50 -8.55 -19.27
N ASP A 49 -19.86 -8.23 -18.15
CA ASP A 49 -19.98 -9.03 -16.91
C ASP A 49 -21.10 -8.55 -16.00
N MET A 50 -21.42 -7.24 -16.06
CA MET A 50 -22.37 -6.58 -15.16
C MET A 50 -23.13 -5.47 -15.88
N LEU A 51 -24.32 -5.14 -15.39
CA LEU A 51 -25.10 -3.99 -15.87
C LEU A 51 -25.48 -3.07 -14.72
N THR A 52 -25.46 -1.75 -14.95
CA THR A 52 -26.10 -0.84 -14.00
C THR A 52 -27.61 -0.81 -14.20
N SER A 53 -28.39 -0.76 -13.13
CA SER A 53 -29.84 -0.56 -13.17
C SER A 53 -30.26 0.61 -12.28
N PRO A 54 -31.12 1.53 -12.74
CA PRO A 54 -31.70 2.54 -11.87
C PRO A 54 -32.58 1.86 -10.80
N ILE A 55 -32.54 2.39 -9.58
CA ILE A 55 -33.32 1.83 -8.46
C ILE A 55 -34.79 2.22 -8.60
N THR A 56 -35.06 3.44 -9.05
CA THR A 56 -36.41 3.99 -9.20
C THR A 56 -36.71 4.39 -10.64
N SER A 57 -37.99 4.44 -10.99
CA SER A 57 -38.48 4.74 -12.33
C SER A 57 -38.71 6.24 -12.54
N PRO A 58 -38.84 6.71 -13.80
CA PRO A 58 -39.27 8.08 -14.08
C PRO A 58 -40.64 8.45 -13.48
N HIS A 59 -41.50 7.44 -13.22
CA HIS A 59 -42.77 7.65 -12.53
C HIS A 59 -42.55 8.09 -11.08
N PHE A 60 -41.63 7.42 -10.37
CA PHE A 60 -41.26 7.82 -9.00
C PHE A 60 -40.70 9.24 -8.95
N HIS A 61 -39.83 9.57 -9.90
CA HIS A 61 -39.27 10.91 -10.05
C HIS A 61 -40.38 11.96 -10.22
N SER A 62 -41.34 11.71 -11.12
CA SER A 62 -42.49 12.60 -11.33
C SER A 62 -43.34 12.76 -10.07
N ARG A 63 -43.57 11.67 -9.33
CA ARG A 63 -44.30 11.67 -8.05
C ARG A 63 -43.63 12.56 -7.00
N VAL A 64 -42.30 12.52 -6.90
CA VAL A 64 -41.54 13.37 -5.98
C VAL A 64 -41.59 14.85 -6.40
N LEU A 65 -41.47 15.14 -7.69
CA LEU A 65 -41.58 16.52 -8.20
C LEU A 65 -42.97 17.12 -7.94
N THR A 66 -44.04 16.34 -8.12
CA THR A 66 -45.40 16.77 -7.80
C THR A 66 -45.53 17.10 -6.31
N LEU A 67 -45.04 16.22 -5.42
CA LEU A 67 -45.07 16.44 -3.97
C LEU A 67 -44.35 17.74 -3.56
N ILE A 68 -43.18 18.01 -4.13
CA ILE A 68 -42.43 19.25 -3.87
C ILE A 68 -43.22 20.46 -4.38
N SER A 69 -43.76 20.38 -5.60
CA SER A 69 -44.49 21.48 -6.22
C SER A 69 -45.76 21.83 -5.46
N GLU A 70 -46.51 20.81 -5.01
CA GLU A 70 -47.69 20.97 -4.16
C GLU A 70 -47.32 21.65 -2.83
N TYR A 71 -46.29 21.16 -2.14
CA TYR A 71 -45.83 21.76 -0.89
C TYR A 71 -45.37 23.21 -1.04
N LEU A 72 -44.58 23.52 -2.08
CA LEU A 72 -44.14 24.89 -2.35
C LEU A 72 -45.34 25.81 -2.68
N SER A 73 -46.36 25.28 -3.36
CA SER A 73 -47.58 26.04 -3.62
C SER A 73 -48.35 26.35 -2.33
N GLU A 74 -48.51 25.37 -1.43
CA GLU A 74 -49.13 25.56 -0.11
C GLU A 74 -48.36 26.56 0.75
N LEU A 75 -47.03 26.47 0.72
CA LEU A 75 -46.15 27.35 1.48
C LEU A 75 -46.23 28.80 0.97
N SER A 76 -46.28 29.00 -0.35
CA SER A 76 -46.46 30.32 -0.96
C SER A 76 -47.82 30.95 -0.61
N LEU A 77 -48.89 30.15 -0.54
CA LEU A 77 -50.22 30.60 -0.12
C LEU A 77 -50.25 30.97 1.37
N PHE A 78 -49.49 30.25 2.19
CA PHE A 78 -49.33 30.55 3.61
C PHE A 78 -48.59 31.87 3.81
N GLU A 79 -47.46 32.08 3.12
CA GLU A 79 -46.65 33.32 3.19
C GLU A 79 -47.40 34.55 2.67
N ALA A 80 -48.34 34.37 1.74
CA ALA A 80 -49.16 35.46 1.20
C ALA A 80 -50.37 35.85 2.08
N SER A 81 -50.63 35.14 3.19
CA SER A 81 -51.77 35.41 4.07
C SER A 81 -51.41 36.30 5.27
N ASP A 82 -52.20 37.36 5.53
CA ASP A 82 -52.01 38.31 6.65
C ASP A 82 -52.13 37.66 8.06
N ASP A 83 -52.63 36.41 8.13
CA ASP A 83 -52.85 35.63 9.36
C ASP A 83 -51.63 34.79 9.81
N ALA A 84 -50.46 34.97 9.16
CA ALA A 84 -49.23 34.18 9.40
C ALA A 84 -48.76 34.10 10.87
N VAL A 85 -49.24 35.02 11.73
CA VAL A 85 -48.90 35.07 13.17
C VAL A 85 -49.62 33.97 13.99
N THR A 86 -50.70 33.38 13.47
CA THR A 86 -51.54 32.41 14.23
C THR A 86 -51.53 30.97 13.70
N LYS A 87 -50.98 30.73 12.50
CA LYS A 87 -50.91 29.39 11.88
C LYS A 87 -49.46 28.88 11.86
N SER A 88 -49.26 27.61 12.20
CA SER A 88 -47.94 26.96 12.11
C SER A 88 -47.58 26.65 10.66
N THR A 89 -46.31 26.83 10.29
CA THR A 89 -45.74 26.40 8.99
C THR A 89 -46.12 24.94 8.69
N PRO A 90 -46.55 24.60 7.45
CA PRO A 90 -46.89 23.23 7.10
C PRO A 90 -45.67 22.31 7.29
N PRO A 91 -45.86 21.09 7.84
CA PRO A 91 -44.77 20.17 8.10
C PRO A 91 -44.07 19.78 6.79
N ALA A 92 -42.76 19.53 6.86
CA ALA A 92 -42.00 19.12 5.69
C ALA A 92 -42.58 17.85 5.07
N PRO A 93 -42.67 17.76 3.73
CA PRO A 93 -43.27 16.62 3.05
C PRO A 93 -42.48 15.33 3.30
N ILE A 94 -43.20 14.21 3.42
CA ILE A 94 -42.63 12.87 3.56
C ILE A 94 -42.95 12.08 2.29
N ILE A 95 -41.94 11.44 1.70
CA ILE A 95 -42.11 10.64 0.49
C ILE A 95 -42.86 9.34 0.84
N PRO A 96 -44.00 9.04 0.19
CA PRO A 96 -44.70 7.78 0.40
C PRO A 96 -43.86 6.56 -0.01
N PRO A 97 -44.15 5.36 0.54
CA PRO A 97 -43.46 4.13 0.15
C PRO A 97 -43.48 3.86 -1.36
N LEU A 98 -42.50 3.09 -1.83
CA LEU A 98 -42.44 2.63 -3.22
C LEU A 98 -43.63 1.72 -3.55
N THR A 99 -44.19 1.91 -4.73
CA THR A 99 -45.16 1.01 -5.36
C THR A 99 -44.52 0.26 -6.53
N PRO A 100 -45.12 -0.82 -7.06
CA PRO A 100 -44.53 -1.58 -8.17
C PRO A 100 -44.21 -0.76 -9.43
N VAL A 101 -44.90 0.35 -9.67
CA VAL A 101 -44.61 1.24 -10.82
C VAL A 101 -43.44 2.18 -10.57
N ASP A 102 -43.04 2.37 -9.30
CA ASP A 102 -41.98 3.29 -8.89
C ASP A 102 -40.58 2.68 -9.01
N THR A 103 -40.47 1.37 -9.19
CA THR A 103 -39.18 0.68 -9.25
C THR A 103 -39.23 -0.46 -10.25
N PRO A 104 -38.23 -0.55 -11.15
CA PRO A 104 -38.07 -1.73 -12.01
C PRO A 104 -37.31 -2.86 -11.32
N LEU A 105 -36.71 -2.60 -10.15
CA LEU A 105 -35.89 -3.56 -9.43
C LEU A 105 -36.78 -4.54 -8.67
N THR A 106 -36.44 -5.82 -8.72
CA THR A 106 -37.17 -6.87 -8.00
C THR A 106 -36.19 -7.91 -7.48
N PRO A 107 -36.45 -8.56 -6.33
CA PRO A 107 -35.63 -9.68 -5.89
C PRO A 107 -35.62 -10.80 -6.93
N GLY A 108 -34.44 -11.35 -7.25
CA GLY A 108 -34.30 -12.42 -8.22
C GLY A 108 -32.86 -12.93 -8.33
N ASP A 109 -32.67 -14.04 -9.04
CA ASP A 109 -31.36 -14.71 -9.15
C ASP A 109 -30.31 -13.86 -9.90
N THR A 110 -30.77 -12.97 -10.78
CA THR A 110 -29.96 -12.09 -11.62
C THR A 110 -29.46 -10.83 -10.90
N VAL A 111 -29.96 -10.55 -9.69
CA VAL A 111 -29.62 -9.34 -8.92
C VAL A 111 -28.13 -9.26 -8.58
N SER A 112 -27.45 -10.40 -8.44
CA SER A 112 -26.00 -10.47 -8.19
C SER A 112 -25.14 -9.89 -9.32
N GLN A 113 -25.69 -9.79 -10.54
CA GLN A 113 -25.02 -9.28 -11.74
C GLN A 113 -25.38 -7.81 -12.04
N LEU A 114 -26.22 -7.21 -11.19
CA LEU A 114 -26.61 -5.81 -11.29
C LEU A 114 -25.81 -4.94 -10.32
N ILE A 115 -25.51 -3.73 -10.78
CA ILE A 115 -25.03 -2.64 -9.94
C ILE A 115 -26.16 -1.63 -9.84
N ALA A 116 -26.72 -1.44 -8.65
CA ALA A 116 -27.74 -0.42 -8.44
C ALA A 116 -27.13 0.96 -8.66
N TYR A 117 -27.86 1.86 -9.32
CA TYR A 117 -27.45 3.25 -9.51
C TYR A 117 -28.50 4.16 -8.88
N SER A 118 -28.10 4.95 -7.89
CA SER A 118 -29.03 5.86 -7.21
C SER A 118 -29.40 7.04 -8.10
N SER A 119 -30.57 7.61 -7.85
CA SER A 119 -31.13 8.70 -8.63
C SER A 119 -30.19 9.90 -8.74
N PRO A 120 -29.71 10.29 -9.95
CA PRO A 120 -28.80 11.43 -10.11
C PRO A 120 -29.48 12.79 -9.94
N TRP A 121 -30.82 12.83 -9.92
CA TRP A 121 -31.61 14.06 -9.87
C TRP A 121 -31.75 14.63 -8.45
N ILE A 122 -31.32 13.88 -7.44
CA ILE A 122 -31.26 14.37 -6.06
C ILE A 122 -30.12 15.38 -5.88
N ASP A 123 -30.21 16.20 -4.85
CA ASP A 123 -29.16 17.15 -4.45
C ASP A 123 -28.97 17.15 -2.92
N LEU A 124 -28.09 16.25 -2.47
CA LEU A 124 -27.71 16.13 -1.06
C LEU A 124 -26.84 17.31 -0.58
N CYS A 125 -26.32 18.12 -1.51
CA CYS A 125 -25.51 19.30 -1.21
C CYS A 125 -26.33 20.60 -1.20
N SER A 126 -27.64 20.53 -1.43
CA SER A 126 -28.49 21.73 -1.49
C SER A 126 -28.45 22.51 -0.18
N SER A 127 -28.26 23.83 -0.28
CA SER A 127 -28.37 24.75 0.85
C SER A 127 -29.82 24.89 1.34
N ASP A 128 -30.83 24.66 0.47
CA ASP A 128 -32.23 24.63 0.86
C ASP A 128 -32.53 23.36 1.69
N PRO A 129 -32.94 23.49 2.97
CA PRO A 129 -33.25 22.35 3.83
C PRO A 129 -34.35 21.43 3.28
N LEU A 130 -35.31 21.95 2.50
CA LEU A 130 -36.38 21.14 1.90
C LEU A 130 -35.78 20.17 0.87
N ILE A 131 -34.99 20.69 -0.06
CA ILE A 131 -34.39 19.91 -1.15
C ILE A 131 -33.37 18.91 -0.59
N SER A 132 -32.53 19.33 0.37
CA SER A 132 -31.59 18.42 1.04
C SER A 132 -32.32 17.31 1.81
N ASN A 133 -33.41 17.64 2.50
CA ASN A 133 -34.23 16.65 3.21
C ASN A 133 -34.91 15.65 2.27
N ILE A 134 -35.55 16.11 1.20
CA ILE A 134 -36.20 15.25 0.21
C ILE A 134 -35.19 14.37 -0.52
N SER A 135 -34.05 14.93 -0.94
CA SER A 135 -32.95 14.17 -1.55
C SER A 135 -32.45 13.04 -0.66
N ARG A 136 -32.32 13.31 0.65
CA ARG A 136 -31.93 12.31 1.65
C ARG A 136 -33.01 11.24 1.84
N GLN A 137 -34.30 11.61 1.88
CA GLN A 137 -35.40 10.65 1.93
C GLN A 137 -35.39 9.71 0.70
N VAL A 138 -35.20 10.25 -0.50
CA VAL A 138 -35.08 9.46 -1.73
C VAL A 138 -33.94 8.46 -1.62
N LEU A 139 -32.73 8.93 -1.28
CA LEU A 139 -31.57 8.04 -1.15
C LEU A 139 -31.82 6.93 -0.13
N ASN A 140 -32.39 7.26 1.04
CA ASN A 140 -32.69 6.28 2.07
C ASN A 140 -33.68 5.20 1.60
N ILE A 141 -34.74 5.60 0.90
CA ILE A 141 -35.73 4.67 0.32
C ILE A 141 -35.05 3.77 -0.73
N GLU A 142 -34.23 4.35 -1.60
CA GLU A 142 -33.49 3.62 -2.64
C GLU A 142 -32.52 2.59 -2.03
N ILE A 143 -31.75 2.99 -1.02
CA ILE A 143 -30.81 2.11 -0.30
C ILE A 143 -31.55 0.98 0.40
N ALA A 144 -32.64 1.29 1.11
CA ALA A 144 -33.44 0.30 1.81
C ALA A 144 -34.04 -0.74 0.84
N TYR A 145 -34.57 -0.28 -0.30
CA TYR A 145 -35.16 -1.18 -1.30
C TYR A 145 -34.11 -2.01 -2.03
N THR A 146 -32.96 -1.41 -2.34
CA THR A 146 -31.79 -2.11 -2.89
C THR A 146 -31.33 -3.23 -1.95
N SER A 147 -31.30 -2.95 -0.65
CA SER A 147 -30.98 -3.92 0.42
C SER A 147 -32.02 -5.03 0.51
N PHE A 148 -33.30 -4.71 0.34
CA PHE A 148 -34.37 -5.72 0.29
C PHE A 148 -34.23 -6.64 -0.92
N CYS A 149 -33.84 -6.11 -2.08
CA CYS A 149 -33.69 -6.90 -3.31
C CYS A 149 -32.47 -7.82 -3.33
N GLY A 150 -31.52 -7.68 -2.39
CA GLY A 150 -30.30 -8.50 -2.35
C GLY A 150 -29.15 -7.97 -3.19
N VAL A 151 -29.20 -6.71 -3.65
CA VAL A 151 -28.13 -6.12 -4.47
C VAL A 151 -26.89 -5.88 -3.60
N GLY A 152 -25.73 -6.41 -4.03
CA GLY A 152 -24.49 -6.27 -3.28
C GLY A 152 -23.77 -4.91 -3.45
N ASN A 153 -23.97 -4.22 -4.57
CA ASN A 153 -23.22 -3.02 -4.94
C ASN A 153 -24.14 -1.90 -5.43
N ILE A 154 -23.93 -0.69 -4.91
CA ILE A 154 -24.60 0.53 -5.35
C ILE A 154 -23.58 1.61 -5.73
N ILE A 155 -23.85 2.30 -6.83
CA ILE A 155 -23.17 3.53 -7.23
C ILE A 155 -24.05 4.71 -6.82
N ILE A 156 -23.44 5.65 -6.08
CA ILE A 156 -24.07 6.91 -5.69
C ILE A 156 -23.35 8.05 -6.42
N PRO A 157 -24.05 8.87 -7.24
CA PRO A 157 -23.47 10.03 -7.90
C PRO A 157 -22.79 10.95 -6.89
N GLY A 158 -21.57 11.41 -7.21
CA GLY A 158 -20.81 12.28 -6.34
C GLY A 158 -21.45 13.65 -6.09
N PRO A 159 -20.88 14.43 -5.16
CA PRO A 159 -21.29 15.81 -4.91
C PRO A 159 -21.33 16.66 -6.19
N ARG A 160 -22.33 17.54 -6.30
CA ARG A 160 -22.46 18.46 -7.45
C ARG A 160 -21.46 19.62 -7.41
N SER A 161 -20.91 19.89 -6.23
CA SER A 161 -19.85 20.86 -5.99
C SER A 161 -18.83 20.22 -5.06
N TYR A 162 -17.56 20.26 -5.45
CA TYR A 162 -16.45 19.71 -4.69
C TYR A 162 -15.73 20.75 -3.82
N SER A 163 -16.08 22.04 -4.00
CA SER A 163 -15.44 23.15 -3.29
C SER A 163 -15.61 23.06 -1.78
N SER A 164 -14.51 22.82 -1.08
CA SER A 164 -14.40 22.93 0.37
C SER A 164 -13.99 24.36 0.75
N GLY A 165 -14.64 24.96 1.75
CA GLY A 165 -14.15 26.20 2.38
C GLY A 165 -14.52 27.53 1.70
N SER A 166 -15.43 27.58 0.73
CA SER A 166 -16.06 28.86 0.36
C SER A 166 -17.08 29.25 1.44
N THR A 167 -17.09 30.52 1.88
CA THR A 167 -17.96 31.04 2.96
C THR A 167 -19.46 30.82 2.75
N ASN A 168 -19.88 30.39 1.56
CA ASN A 168 -21.29 30.34 1.16
C ASN A 168 -21.83 28.93 0.93
N ASN A 169 -21.06 27.84 1.08
CA ASN A 169 -21.57 26.50 0.74
C ASN A 169 -20.99 25.35 1.59
N ASP A 170 -21.77 24.86 2.55
CA ASP A 170 -21.46 23.71 3.45
C ASP A 170 -22.13 22.39 2.99
N GLY A 171 -22.57 22.33 1.73
CA GLY A 171 -23.33 21.19 1.19
C GLY A 171 -22.56 19.87 1.18
N LEU A 172 -21.23 19.90 1.16
CA LEU A 172 -20.40 18.70 1.13
C LEU A 172 -20.41 17.94 2.46
N ILE A 173 -20.47 18.64 3.60
CA ILE A 173 -20.63 17.99 4.92
C ILE A 173 -22.00 17.33 5.01
N GLN A 174 -23.05 17.97 4.46
CA GLN A 174 -24.39 17.38 4.40
C GLN A 174 -24.41 16.10 3.56
N TYR A 175 -23.75 16.10 2.40
CA TYR A 175 -23.55 14.91 1.58
C TYR A 175 -22.87 13.80 2.38
N ALA A 176 -21.74 14.10 3.05
CA ALA A 176 -21.00 13.11 3.84
C ALA A 176 -21.85 12.51 4.98
N ARG A 177 -22.68 13.35 5.65
CA ARG A 177 -23.63 12.90 6.67
C ARG A 177 -24.71 11.98 6.07
N ALA A 178 -25.26 12.31 4.91
CA ALA A 178 -26.24 11.48 4.22
C ALA A 178 -25.65 10.10 3.85
N ILE A 179 -24.39 10.04 3.41
CA ILE A 179 -23.70 8.77 3.15
C ILE A 179 -23.51 7.96 4.44
N GLN A 180 -23.13 8.60 5.55
CA GLN A 180 -23.02 7.93 6.85
C GLN A 180 -24.37 7.31 7.29
N GLU A 181 -25.48 8.02 7.07
CA GLU A 181 -26.83 7.51 7.32
C GLU A 181 -27.17 6.33 6.40
N ALA A 182 -26.89 6.45 5.09
CA ALA A 182 -27.12 5.40 4.10
C ALA A 182 -26.36 4.11 4.46
N LEU A 183 -25.09 4.22 4.89
CA LEU A 183 -24.30 3.09 5.37
C LEU A 183 -24.98 2.35 6.54
N THR A 184 -25.71 3.06 7.40
CA THR A 184 -26.45 2.45 8.52
C THR A 184 -27.70 1.69 8.03
N ILE A 185 -28.38 2.21 7.00
CA ILE A 185 -29.59 1.59 6.43
C ILE A 185 -29.24 0.32 5.63
N GLY A 186 -28.26 0.41 4.73
CA GLY A 186 -27.79 -0.72 3.94
C GLY A 186 -26.66 -1.46 4.65
N SER A 187 -26.98 -2.38 5.57
CA SER A 187 -26.00 -3.00 6.48
C SER A 187 -24.89 -3.81 5.80
N TYR A 188 -25.15 -4.40 4.63
CA TYR A 188 -24.20 -5.25 3.91
C TYR A 188 -23.77 -4.67 2.54
N ILE A 189 -24.49 -3.67 2.02
CA ILE A 189 -24.26 -3.11 0.68
C ILE A 189 -22.90 -2.42 0.62
N GLN A 190 -22.20 -2.65 -0.48
CA GLN A 190 -20.98 -1.92 -0.87
C GLN A 190 -21.37 -0.65 -1.62
N MET A 191 -20.95 0.51 -1.12
CA MET A 191 -21.29 1.82 -1.66
C MET A 191 -20.09 2.44 -2.36
N ALA A 192 -20.24 2.76 -3.65
CA ALA A 192 -19.22 3.42 -4.44
C ALA A 192 -19.68 4.86 -4.78
N ILE A 193 -18.94 5.86 -4.34
CA ILE A 193 -19.23 7.26 -4.69
C ILE A 193 -18.60 7.55 -6.06
N HIS A 194 -19.42 7.97 -7.03
CA HIS A 194 -18.99 8.24 -8.40
C HIS A 194 -18.45 9.65 -8.55
N ILE A 195 -17.13 9.80 -8.62
CA ILE A 195 -16.44 11.10 -8.61
C ILE A 195 -15.44 11.13 -9.78
N PRO A 196 -15.30 12.26 -10.51
CA PRO A 196 -14.26 12.41 -11.52
C PRO A 196 -12.86 12.52 -10.89
N MET A 197 -11.84 12.04 -11.58
CA MET A 197 -10.46 12.08 -11.07
C MET A 197 -9.98 13.49 -10.71
N TYR A 198 -10.38 14.50 -11.48
CA TYR A 198 -10.19 15.93 -11.19
C TYR A 198 -11.22 16.77 -11.96
N GLY A 199 -11.38 18.02 -11.54
CA GLY A 199 -12.29 18.97 -12.18
C GLY A 199 -13.76 18.67 -11.95
N ASN A 200 -14.62 19.56 -12.46
CA ASN A 200 -16.06 19.38 -12.43
C ASN A 200 -16.55 19.12 -13.85
N ASP A 201 -17.17 17.97 -14.10
CA ASP A 201 -17.90 17.77 -15.35
C ASP A 201 -19.02 18.82 -15.36
N GLU A 202 -19.04 19.70 -16.37
CA GLU A 202 -20.11 20.68 -16.52
C GLU A 202 -21.46 19.94 -16.42
N VAL A 203 -22.20 20.21 -15.35
CA VAL A 203 -23.49 19.56 -15.08
C VAL A 203 -24.40 19.89 -16.25
N LYS A 204 -24.54 18.94 -17.18
CA LYS A 204 -25.54 19.06 -18.25
C LYS A 204 -26.89 19.16 -17.57
N ASP A 205 -27.63 20.23 -17.86
CA ASP A 205 -28.97 20.44 -17.33
C ASP A 205 -29.80 19.16 -17.51
N MET A 206 -30.06 18.48 -16.40
CA MET A 206 -30.84 17.26 -16.40
C MET A 206 -32.31 17.63 -16.21
N THR A 207 -33.16 17.08 -17.07
CA THR A 207 -34.60 17.31 -17.00
C THR A 207 -35.14 16.81 -15.66
N GLY A 208 -35.84 17.68 -14.91
CA GLY A 208 -36.44 17.34 -13.62
C GLY A 208 -35.49 17.35 -12.41
N ASP A 209 -34.33 18.00 -12.52
CA ASP A 209 -33.45 18.27 -11.39
C ASP A 209 -34.18 18.97 -10.23
N LEU A 210 -33.81 18.68 -8.97
CA LEU A 210 -34.39 19.35 -7.80
C LEU A 210 -33.84 20.77 -7.54
N ARG A 211 -32.66 21.10 -8.07
CA ARG A 211 -32.03 22.43 -7.87
C ARG A 211 -32.92 23.64 -8.20
N PRO A 212 -33.68 23.65 -9.32
CA PRO A 212 -34.57 24.77 -9.65
C PRO A 212 -35.71 25.00 -8.65
N PHE A 213 -35.97 24.05 -7.75
CA PHE A 213 -36.99 24.16 -6.70
C PHE A 213 -36.44 24.73 -5.38
N ALA A 214 -35.13 25.01 -5.30
CA ALA A 214 -34.51 25.61 -4.11
C ALA A 214 -34.95 27.08 -3.98
N ARG A 215 -35.39 27.47 -2.77
CA ARG A 215 -35.97 28.79 -2.49
C ARG A 215 -34.93 29.90 -2.43
N ASP A 216 -33.71 29.58 -1.97
CA ASP A 216 -32.61 30.53 -1.88
C ASP A 216 -31.84 30.60 -3.20
N HIS A 217 -32.45 31.17 -4.23
CA HIS A 217 -31.71 31.59 -5.42
C HIS A 217 -30.84 32.82 -5.09
N HIS A 218 -29.77 32.62 -4.31
CA HIS A 218 -28.62 33.51 -4.42
C HIS A 218 -28.09 33.36 -5.84
N SER A 219 -28.52 34.31 -6.68
CA SER A 219 -27.99 34.62 -8.01
C SER A 219 -26.63 33.99 -8.25
N ALA A 220 -26.60 32.84 -8.94
CA ALA A 220 -25.39 32.31 -9.52
C ALA A 220 -24.93 33.37 -10.53
N ALA A 221 -24.06 34.27 -10.07
CA ALA A 221 -23.47 35.29 -10.88
C ALA A 221 -22.87 34.60 -12.10
N LYS A 222 -23.44 34.89 -13.27
CA LYS A 222 -22.86 34.62 -14.59
C LYS A 222 -21.57 35.42 -14.71
N GLY A 223 -20.52 34.95 -14.07
CA GLY A 223 -19.14 35.34 -14.35
C GLY A 223 -18.41 34.08 -14.77
N LYS A 224 -18.17 33.90 -16.07
CA LYS A 224 -17.09 33.03 -16.54
C LYS A 224 -15.77 33.68 -16.13
N SER A 225 -15.42 33.66 -14.85
CA SER A 225 -14.01 33.74 -14.50
C SER A 225 -13.40 32.40 -14.88
N ILE A 226 -12.27 32.43 -15.57
CA ILE A 226 -11.43 31.26 -15.77
C ILE A 226 -10.94 30.89 -14.36
N LYS A 227 -11.71 30.07 -13.63
CA LYS A 227 -11.26 29.50 -12.38
C LYS A 227 -10.15 28.53 -12.74
N GLU A 228 -8.98 28.76 -12.18
CA GLU A 228 -7.87 27.81 -12.20
C GLU A 228 -8.40 26.47 -11.65
N ILE A 229 -8.20 25.39 -12.40
CA ILE A 229 -8.72 24.07 -12.02
C ILE A 229 -7.86 23.58 -10.86
N ASP A 230 -8.45 23.52 -9.68
CA ASP A 230 -7.87 22.81 -8.56
C ASP A 230 -7.89 21.30 -8.86
N LEU A 231 -6.70 20.71 -9.01
CA LEU A 231 -6.56 19.29 -9.36
C LEU A 231 -6.99 18.35 -8.23
N PHE A 232 -6.88 18.78 -6.97
CA PHE A 232 -7.07 17.93 -5.78
C PHE A 232 -8.44 18.12 -5.12
N GLU A 233 -9.24 19.10 -5.55
CA GLU A 233 -10.56 19.42 -4.98
C GLU A 233 -11.49 18.20 -4.88
N THR A 234 -11.52 17.34 -5.90
CA THR A 234 -12.35 16.12 -5.90
C THR A 234 -11.82 15.06 -4.92
N TRP A 235 -10.50 14.98 -4.75
CA TRP A 235 -9.87 14.10 -3.78
C TRP A 235 -10.10 14.60 -2.35
N ASP A 236 -10.03 15.90 -2.10
CA ASP A 236 -10.34 16.50 -0.80
C ASP A 236 -11.79 16.24 -0.41
N ALA A 237 -12.70 16.35 -1.38
CA ALA A 237 -14.10 16.02 -1.15
C ALA A 237 -14.30 14.56 -0.77
N TRP A 238 -13.63 13.64 -1.48
CA TRP A 238 -13.60 12.24 -1.09
C TRP A 238 -13.01 12.04 0.30
N ASN A 239 -11.88 12.68 0.62
CA ASN A 239 -11.22 12.61 1.92
C ASN A 239 -12.15 13.05 3.05
N LEU A 240 -12.92 14.13 2.87
CA LEU A 240 -13.94 14.57 3.83
C LEU A 240 -15.04 13.52 4.00
N ILE A 241 -15.59 13.00 2.90
CA ILE A 241 -16.65 11.98 2.93
C ILE A 241 -16.19 10.73 3.69
N ARG A 242 -15.02 10.17 3.34
CA ARG A 242 -14.50 8.97 4.02
C ARG A 242 -14.13 9.21 5.47
N SER A 243 -13.68 10.44 5.82
CA SER A 243 -13.36 10.81 7.19
C SER A 243 -14.60 10.90 8.08
N VAL A 244 -15.68 11.56 7.61
CA VAL A 244 -16.98 11.59 8.30
C VAL A 244 -17.55 10.18 8.46
N CYS A 245 -17.40 9.34 7.44
CA CYS A 245 -17.81 7.94 7.47
C CYS A 245 -16.85 7.02 8.24
N LYS A 246 -15.84 7.58 8.94
CA LYS A 246 -14.87 6.85 9.78
C LYS A 246 -14.20 5.68 9.05
N TYR A 247 -13.81 5.90 7.79
CA TYR A 247 -13.12 4.91 6.96
C TYR A 247 -13.85 3.56 6.88
N ASN A 248 -15.19 3.59 6.79
CA ASN A 248 -16.00 2.38 6.69
C ASN A 248 -15.56 1.48 5.51
N SER A 249 -15.31 0.20 5.77
CA SER A 249 -14.80 -0.76 4.78
C SER A 249 -15.74 -1.03 3.60
N ARG A 250 -17.03 -0.67 3.72
CA ARG A 250 -18.04 -0.78 2.65
C ARG A 250 -18.13 0.47 1.76
N LEU A 251 -17.43 1.54 2.12
CA LEU A 251 -17.41 2.78 1.36
C LEU A 251 -16.17 2.81 0.44
N SER A 252 -16.40 3.07 -0.83
CA SER A 252 -15.38 3.01 -1.89
C SER A 252 -15.62 4.08 -2.95
N VAL A 253 -14.71 4.17 -3.92
CA VAL A 253 -14.78 5.15 -5.01
C VAL A 253 -15.08 4.45 -6.34
N ALA A 254 -16.00 5.03 -7.12
CA ALA A 254 -16.12 4.81 -8.55
C ALA A 254 -15.47 6.01 -9.26
N LEU A 255 -14.25 5.84 -9.78
CA LEU A 255 -13.44 6.94 -10.28
C LEU A 255 -13.69 7.18 -11.77
N GLY A 256 -14.10 8.39 -12.14
CA GLY A 256 -14.24 8.83 -13.53
C GLY A 256 -12.89 9.16 -14.16
N LEU A 257 -12.51 8.43 -15.21
CA LEU A 257 -11.26 8.69 -15.91
C LEU A 257 -11.43 9.80 -16.97
N PRO A 258 -10.70 10.91 -16.85
CA PRO A 258 -10.77 12.04 -17.76
C PRO A 258 -10.11 11.70 -19.10
N ARG A 259 -10.38 12.50 -20.14
CA ARG A 259 -9.72 12.36 -21.44
C ARG A 259 -8.19 12.54 -21.37
N GLN A 260 -7.73 13.40 -20.47
CA GLN A 260 -6.32 13.66 -20.21
C GLN A 260 -6.04 13.36 -18.74
N LEU A 261 -5.08 12.48 -18.47
CA LEU A 261 -4.72 12.15 -17.09
C LEU A 261 -4.00 13.33 -16.41
N PRO A 262 -4.20 13.52 -15.09
CA PRO A 262 -3.55 14.58 -14.32
C PRO A 262 -2.08 14.25 -14.03
N ILE A 263 -1.42 15.10 -13.26
CA ILE A 263 -0.06 14.87 -12.75
C ILE A 263 0.04 13.55 -11.95
N GLU A 264 1.23 12.97 -11.92
CA GLU A 264 1.48 11.65 -11.31
C GLU A 264 1.14 11.62 -9.81
N SER A 265 1.36 12.71 -9.08
CA SER A 265 1.05 12.77 -7.64
C SER A 265 -0.44 12.57 -7.35
N LEU A 266 -1.34 13.14 -8.17
CA LEU A 266 -2.78 12.90 -8.04
C LEU A 266 -3.16 11.47 -8.47
N GLN A 267 -2.52 10.92 -9.50
CA GLN A 267 -2.75 9.52 -9.90
C GLN A 267 -2.35 8.53 -8.80
N SER A 268 -1.22 8.78 -8.13
CA SER A 268 -0.76 7.99 -6.98
C SER A 268 -1.65 8.19 -5.76
N ARG A 269 -2.19 9.40 -5.55
CA ARG A 269 -3.19 9.67 -4.51
C ARG A 269 -4.42 8.78 -4.65
N TRP A 270 -5.00 8.72 -5.85
CA TRP A 270 -6.15 7.85 -6.14
C TRP A 270 -5.80 6.36 -6.10
N PHE A 271 -4.57 5.98 -6.44
CA PHE A 271 -4.11 4.59 -6.37
C PHE A 271 -4.12 4.05 -4.93
N ALA A 272 -3.87 4.89 -3.93
CA ALA A 272 -3.90 4.52 -2.52
C ALA A 272 -5.33 4.37 -1.95
N GLU A 273 -6.33 4.97 -2.61
CA GLU A 273 -7.71 5.00 -2.14
C GLU A 273 -8.46 3.67 -2.40
N PRO A 274 -9.56 3.37 -1.68
CA PRO A 274 -10.34 2.17 -1.90
C PRO A 274 -11.19 2.27 -3.19
N LEU A 275 -10.55 2.04 -4.34
CA LEU A 275 -11.20 2.04 -5.65
C LEU A 275 -12.02 0.75 -5.85
N ARG A 276 -13.31 0.91 -6.18
CA ARG A 276 -14.19 -0.20 -6.59
C ARG A 276 -14.40 -0.22 -8.10
N LEU A 277 -14.57 0.93 -8.73
CA LEU A 277 -14.78 1.04 -10.18
C LEU A 277 -13.89 2.11 -10.81
N LEU A 278 -13.51 1.89 -12.06
CA LEU A 278 -13.01 2.89 -13.00
C LEU A 278 -14.06 3.09 -14.09
N SER A 279 -14.58 4.29 -14.24
CA SER A 279 -15.59 4.61 -15.25
C SER A 279 -14.97 5.34 -16.43
N PHE A 280 -15.39 4.93 -17.63
CA PHE A 280 -14.90 5.43 -18.92
C PHE A 280 -16.08 5.94 -19.71
N THR A 281 -15.97 7.16 -20.21
CA THR A 281 -16.97 7.73 -21.13
C THR A 281 -16.41 7.71 -22.56
N PRO A 282 -17.22 7.99 -23.60
CA PRO A 282 -16.70 8.05 -24.97
C PRO A 282 -15.58 9.09 -25.15
N SER A 283 -15.54 10.13 -24.31
CA SER A 283 -14.51 11.17 -24.37
C SER A 283 -13.17 10.70 -23.79
N THR A 284 -13.16 9.67 -22.92
CA THR A 284 -11.94 9.04 -22.39
C THR A 284 -11.14 8.34 -23.50
N PHE A 285 -11.81 7.87 -24.56
CA PHE A 285 -11.17 7.17 -25.67
C PHE A 285 -10.74 8.12 -26.80
N LEU A 286 -9.58 7.82 -27.39
CA LEU A 286 -9.09 8.40 -28.64
C LEU A 286 -9.53 7.53 -29.82
N LYS A 287 -9.53 8.09 -31.04
CA LYS A 287 -9.74 7.30 -32.26
C LYS A 287 -8.38 7.02 -32.92
N ASN A 288 -8.09 5.76 -33.24
CA ASN A 288 -6.91 5.41 -34.03
C ASN A 288 -7.11 5.74 -35.53
N LYS A 289 -6.08 5.51 -36.36
CA LYS A 289 -6.14 5.73 -37.82
C LYS A 289 -7.27 4.94 -38.50
N GLY A 290 -7.58 3.75 -37.98
CA GLY A 290 -8.71 2.92 -38.40
C GLY A 290 -10.09 3.39 -37.92
N GLY A 291 -10.16 4.43 -37.08
CA GLY A 291 -11.40 4.95 -36.50
C GLY A 291 -11.92 4.19 -35.27
N HIS A 292 -11.16 3.21 -34.76
CA HIS A 292 -11.52 2.43 -33.56
C HIS A 292 -11.16 3.17 -32.27
N PRO A 293 -11.96 3.01 -31.19
CA PRO A 293 -11.65 3.58 -29.89
C PRO A 293 -10.43 2.91 -29.28
N VAL A 294 -9.47 3.72 -28.81
CA VAL A 294 -8.25 3.28 -28.13
C VAL A 294 -7.93 4.23 -26.98
N LEU A 295 -7.28 3.72 -25.94
CA LEU A 295 -6.77 4.54 -24.83
C LEU A 295 -5.33 4.97 -25.12
N SER A 296 -4.93 6.15 -24.64
CA SER A 296 -3.53 6.59 -24.75
C SER A 296 -2.59 5.71 -23.91
N LYS A 297 -1.29 5.77 -24.20
CA LYS A 297 -0.29 4.97 -23.47
C LYS A 297 -0.29 5.23 -21.97
N SER A 298 -0.51 6.48 -21.54
CA SER A 298 -0.63 6.82 -20.13
C SER A 298 -1.82 6.14 -19.45
N HIS A 299 -2.98 6.08 -20.12
CA HIS A 299 -4.14 5.32 -19.62
C HIS A 299 -3.87 3.81 -19.58
N GLN A 300 -3.19 3.25 -20.59
CA GLN A 300 -2.82 1.84 -20.59
C GLN A 300 -1.92 1.52 -19.39
N SER A 301 -0.90 2.34 -19.13
CA SER A 301 -0.03 2.21 -17.96
C SER A 301 -0.76 2.37 -16.63
N LEU A 302 -1.68 3.34 -16.51
CA LEU A 302 -2.51 3.52 -15.32
C LEU A 302 -3.38 2.28 -15.05
N ILE A 303 -4.07 1.76 -16.08
CA ILE A 303 -4.90 0.55 -15.95
C ILE A 303 -4.02 -0.63 -15.54
N THR A 304 -2.87 -0.83 -16.18
CA THR A 304 -1.93 -1.88 -15.79
C THR A 304 -1.54 -1.77 -14.31
N ARG A 305 -1.17 -0.57 -13.84
CA ARG A 305 -0.85 -0.32 -12.43
C ARG A 305 -2.04 -0.65 -11.52
N TYR A 306 -3.25 -0.21 -11.85
CA TYR A 306 -4.43 -0.41 -11.01
C TYR A 306 -4.90 -1.87 -11.00
N MET A 307 -4.69 -2.61 -12.09
CA MET A 307 -4.98 -4.04 -12.18
C MET A 307 -3.97 -4.92 -11.42
N ARG A 308 -2.91 -4.32 -10.85
CA ARG A 308 -2.01 -4.98 -9.90
C ARG A 308 -2.45 -4.82 -8.44
N LEU A 309 -3.47 -4.03 -8.13
CA LEU A 309 -4.00 -3.90 -6.77
C LEU A 309 -4.51 -5.25 -6.25
N LYS A 310 -4.44 -5.46 -4.93
CA LYS A 310 -4.97 -6.66 -4.26
C LYS A 310 -6.45 -6.92 -4.63
N LEU A 311 -7.23 -5.84 -4.68
CA LEU A 311 -8.59 -5.81 -5.18
C LEU A 311 -8.62 -4.90 -6.41
N PRO A 312 -8.42 -5.43 -7.62
CA PRO A 312 -8.50 -4.64 -8.85
C PRO A 312 -9.89 -4.00 -8.98
N PRO A 313 -9.97 -2.71 -9.38
CA PRO A 313 -11.26 -2.08 -9.61
C PRO A 313 -11.94 -2.69 -10.84
N TRP A 314 -13.26 -2.76 -10.81
CA TRP A 314 -14.06 -3.10 -12.00
C TRP A 314 -14.04 -1.96 -13.01
N LEU A 315 -14.28 -2.26 -14.27
CA LEU A 315 -14.29 -1.30 -15.35
C LEU A 315 -15.73 -1.03 -15.75
N LEU A 316 -16.14 0.23 -15.84
CA LEU A 316 -17.50 0.62 -16.20
C LEU A 316 -17.48 1.46 -17.47
N LEU A 317 -18.05 0.94 -18.56
CA LEU A 317 -18.21 1.70 -19.80
C LEU A 317 -19.53 2.46 -19.75
N CYS A 318 -19.45 3.79 -19.61
CA CYS A 318 -20.58 4.69 -19.49
C CYS A 318 -20.92 5.33 -20.84
N ASP A 319 -22.18 5.23 -21.26
CA ASP A 319 -22.74 5.90 -22.44
C ASP A 319 -21.97 5.64 -23.76
N VAL A 320 -21.38 4.45 -23.89
CA VAL A 320 -20.62 4.03 -25.08
C VAL A 320 -21.51 3.55 -26.25
N GLY A 321 -22.83 3.68 -26.10
CA GLY A 321 -23.85 3.18 -27.02
C GLY A 321 -24.70 2.07 -26.40
N PRO A 322 -25.85 1.71 -27.02
CA PRO A 322 -26.72 0.65 -26.53
C PRO A 322 -26.06 -0.72 -26.64
N ILE A 323 -26.56 -1.69 -25.89
CA ILE A 323 -26.08 -3.08 -25.98
C ILE A 323 -26.45 -3.62 -27.38
N PRO A 324 -25.48 -4.15 -28.15
CA PRO A 324 -25.75 -4.70 -29.48
C PRO A 324 -26.78 -5.82 -29.46
N GLY A 325 -27.63 -5.88 -30.49
CA GLY A 325 -28.62 -6.96 -30.68
C GLY A 325 -29.91 -6.82 -29.88
N LEU A 326 -30.09 -5.73 -29.11
CA LEU A 326 -31.35 -5.46 -28.39
C LEU A 326 -32.55 -5.20 -29.32
N ASP A 327 -32.32 -4.61 -30.50
CA ASP A 327 -33.39 -4.20 -31.42
C ASP A 327 -33.70 -5.25 -32.52
N ASP A 328 -32.91 -6.31 -32.64
CA ASP A 328 -33.09 -7.37 -33.66
C ASP A 328 -32.75 -8.78 -33.10
N PRO A 329 -33.76 -9.56 -32.66
CA PRO A 329 -33.56 -10.88 -32.06
C PRO A 329 -33.07 -11.97 -33.03
N LEU A 330 -32.98 -11.70 -34.34
CA LEU A 330 -32.43 -12.63 -35.34
C LEU A 330 -30.95 -12.35 -35.65
N HIS A 331 -30.41 -11.23 -35.18
CA HIS A 331 -29.02 -10.87 -35.44
C HIS A 331 -28.08 -11.54 -34.43
N ARG A 332 -27.38 -12.60 -34.86
CA ARG A 332 -26.29 -13.21 -34.08
C ARG A 332 -25.17 -12.19 -33.91
N THR A 333 -25.12 -11.57 -32.73
CA THR A 333 -24.03 -10.66 -32.39
C THR A 333 -22.80 -11.50 -32.05
N SER A 334 -21.64 -11.16 -32.63
CA SER A 334 -20.39 -11.82 -32.25
C SER A 334 -20.06 -11.50 -30.79
N THR A 335 -19.66 -12.51 -30.02
CA THR A 335 -19.05 -12.30 -28.71
C THR A 335 -17.85 -11.36 -28.86
N ALA A 336 -17.68 -10.42 -27.94
CA ALA A 336 -16.49 -9.57 -27.88
C ALA A 336 -15.29 -10.40 -27.39
N ASP A 337 -14.86 -11.31 -28.25
CA ASP A 337 -13.79 -12.27 -28.01
C ASP A 337 -12.41 -11.62 -27.99
N GLY A 338 -12.30 -10.28 -27.99
CA GLY A 338 -11.05 -9.56 -27.88
C GLY A 338 -10.06 -9.76 -29.03
N PHE A 339 -10.47 -10.29 -30.19
CA PHE A 339 -9.67 -10.31 -31.42
C PHE A 339 -10.07 -9.13 -32.32
N PRO A 340 -9.32 -8.00 -32.28
CA PRO A 340 -9.62 -6.88 -33.17
C PRO A 340 -9.37 -7.31 -34.62
N SER A 341 -10.06 -6.69 -35.58
CA SER A 341 -9.74 -6.88 -37.00
C SER A 341 -8.24 -6.65 -37.26
N PRO A 342 -7.61 -7.32 -38.26
CA PRO A 342 -6.17 -7.18 -38.54
C PRO A 342 -5.71 -5.71 -38.70
N THR A 343 -6.58 -4.86 -39.23
CA THR A 343 -6.39 -3.40 -39.33
C THR A 343 -6.36 -2.66 -37.99
N ALA A 344 -7.11 -3.10 -36.99
CA ALA A 344 -7.15 -2.47 -35.67
C ALA A 344 -5.89 -2.77 -34.83
N VAL A 345 -5.28 -3.97 -35.01
CA VAL A 345 -4.07 -4.40 -34.28
C VAL A 345 -2.81 -3.71 -34.80
N ALA A 346 -2.68 -3.52 -36.12
CA ALA A 346 -1.49 -2.91 -36.73
C ALA A 346 -1.26 -1.43 -36.35
N ASP A 347 -2.33 -0.71 -36.00
CA ASP A 347 -2.28 0.74 -35.73
C ASP A 347 -2.24 1.10 -34.23
N ALA A 348 -2.67 0.21 -33.33
CA ALA A 348 -2.62 0.44 -31.88
C ALA A 348 -1.17 0.49 -31.32
N SER A 349 -0.21 -0.09 -32.04
CA SER A 349 1.21 -0.09 -31.70
C SER A 349 1.96 1.19 -32.11
N ARG A 350 1.32 2.09 -32.89
CA ARG A 350 1.98 3.25 -33.54
C ARG A 350 1.49 4.64 -33.08
N SER A 351 0.63 4.73 -32.07
CA SER A 351 0.05 6.02 -31.66
C SER A 351 1.00 6.89 -30.81
N VAL A 352 1.66 7.85 -31.46
CA VAL A 352 2.27 9.02 -30.80
C VAL A 352 1.17 10.04 -30.53
N SER A 353 1.16 10.62 -29.33
CA SER A 353 0.24 11.69 -28.92
C SER A 353 0.38 12.91 -29.84
N PRO A 354 -0.69 13.44 -30.45
CA PRO A 354 -0.59 14.67 -31.24
C PRO A 354 -0.41 15.88 -30.32
N THR A 355 0.36 16.85 -30.79
CA THR A 355 0.61 18.13 -30.11
C THR A 355 -0.63 19.03 -30.14
N PRO A 356 -0.75 20.04 -29.25
CA PRO A 356 -1.88 20.98 -29.26
C PRO A 356 -2.08 21.69 -30.60
N ALA A 357 -1.00 21.94 -31.34
CA ALA A 357 -1.05 22.52 -32.68
C ALA A 357 -1.67 21.57 -33.72
N GLU A 358 -1.38 20.26 -33.63
CA GLU A 358 -1.96 19.24 -34.50
C GLU A 358 -3.44 18.97 -34.17
N ALA A 359 -3.87 19.19 -32.92
CA ALA A 359 -5.28 19.08 -32.52
C ALA A 359 -6.17 20.18 -33.12
N VAL A 360 -5.61 21.38 -33.34
CA VAL A 360 -6.30 22.50 -34.00
C VAL A 360 -6.38 22.28 -35.52
N ASP A 361 -5.34 21.69 -36.13
CA ASP A 361 -5.34 21.34 -37.55
C ASP A 361 -6.25 20.17 -37.92
N LEU A 362 -6.66 19.34 -36.94
CA LEU A 362 -7.65 18.29 -37.15
C LEU A 362 -9.09 18.83 -37.18
N LEU A 363 -9.35 20.00 -36.57
CA LEU A 363 -10.65 20.66 -36.63
C LEU A 363 -10.89 21.39 -37.97
N SER A 364 -9.82 21.74 -38.70
CA SER A 364 -9.90 22.46 -39.98
C SER A 364 -9.99 21.54 -41.21
N LYS A 365 -9.87 20.22 -41.06
CA LYS A 365 -9.88 19.23 -42.16
C LYS A 365 -11.14 18.34 -42.23
N GLU A 366 -12.25 18.74 -41.60
CA GLU A 366 -13.51 17.98 -41.60
C GLU A 366 -14.35 18.10 -42.90
N SER A 367 -13.74 18.45 -44.04
CA SER A 367 -14.45 18.72 -45.30
C SER A 367 -14.45 17.58 -46.33
N GLN A 368 -13.96 16.37 -46.01
CA GLN A 368 -14.04 15.22 -46.92
C GLN A 368 -14.67 14.00 -46.23
N LYS A 369 -15.93 13.71 -46.58
CA LYS A 369 -16.70 12.54 -46.11
C LYS A 369 -15.98 11.23 -46.47
N PRO A 370 -15.58 10.38 -45.51
CA PRO A 370 -15.30 8.98 -45.77
C PRO A 370 -16.62 8.19 -45.79
N ARG A 371 -16.73 7.19 -46.67
CA ARG A 371 -17.86 6.25 -46.73
C ARG A 371 -18.09 5.55 -45.37
N PRO A 372 -19.34 5.20 -45.00
CA PRO A 372 -19.63 4.63 -43.68
C PRO A 372 -19.11 3.19 -43.64
N LYS A 373 -17.96 2.97 -43.00
CA LYS A 373 -17.59 1.64 -42.53
C LYS A 373 -18.52 1.29 -41.36
N HIS A 374 -19.13 0.09 -41.39
CA HIS A 374 -19.92 -0.45 -40.28
C HIS A 374 -19.15 -0.25 -38.97
N LYS A 375 -19.65 0.62 -38.09
CA LYS A 375 -19.09 0.76 -36.74
C LYS A 375 -19.52 -0.49 -35.97
N ASP A 376 -18.53 -1.23 -35.48
CA ASP A 376 -18.80 -2.32 -34.54
C ASP A 376 -19.45 -1.72 -33.27
N PRO A 377 -20.69 -2.10 -32.94
CA PRO A 377 -21.41 -1.51 -31.82
C PRO A 377 -20.78 -1.88 -30.47
N ALA A 378 -19.93 -2.91 -30.39
CA ALA A 378 -19.20 -3.32 -29.19
C ALA A 378 -17.73 -2.84 -29.16
N ALA A 379 -17.32 -1.90 -30.03
CA ALA A 379 -15.91 -1.56 -30.24
C ALA A 379 -15.13 -1.19 -28.96
N HIS A 380 -15.75 -0.50 -28.00
CA HIS A 380 -15.12 -0.14 -26.73
C HIS A 380 -14.84 -1.39 -25.87
N LEU A 381 -15.82 -2.29 -25.75
CA LEU A 381 -15.67 -3.54 -25.00
C LEU A 381 -14.58 -4.42 -25.62
N ILE A 382 -14.57 -4.56 -26.94
CA ILE A 382 -13.53 -5.33 -27.67
C ILE A 382 -12.14 -4.79 -27.35
N TYR A 383 -11.97 -3.46 -27.32
CA TYR A 383 -10.69 -2.85 -26.97
C TYR A 383 -10.28 -3.12 -25.51
N MET A 384 -11.23 -3.08 -24.56
CA MET A 384 -10.94 -3.42 -23.16
C MET A 384 -10.52 -4.89 -22.99
N ARG A 385 -11.18 -5.81 -23.72
CA ARG A 385 -10.79 -7.24 -23.75
C ARG A 385 -9.43 -7.46 -24.41
N TYR A 386 -9.10 -6.69 -25.44
CA TYR A 386 -7.75 -6.67 -26.01
C TYR A 386 -6.70 -6.21 -24.99
N LEU A 387 -6.98 -5.15 -24.22
CA LEU A 387 -6.08 -4.69 -23.16
C LEU A 387 -5.89 -5.70 -22.04
N GLN A 388 -6.93 -6.45 -21.67
CA GLN A 388 -6.85 -7.53 -20.69
C GLN A 388 -5.83 -8.59 -21.10
N ARG A 389 -5.86 -9.01 -22.37
CA ARG A 389 -4.91 -10.02 -22.91
C ARG A 389 -3.51 -9.48 -23.13
N SER A 390 -3.39 -8.17 -23.29
CA SER A 390 -2.12 -7.49 -23.56
C SER A 390 -1.45 -6.99 -22.28
N GLN A 391 -1.88 -7.45 -21.10
CA GLN A 391 -1.26 -7.08 -19.83
C GLN A 391 0.16 -7.65 -19.74
N PRO A 392 1.13 -6.88 -19.22
CA PRO A 392 2.49 -7.37 -19.06
C PRO A 392 2.56 -8.51 -18.03
N LEU A 393 3.56 -9.37 -18.18
CA LEU A 393 3.87 -10.42 -17.22
C LEU A 393 4.24 -9.83 -15.85
N ARG A 394 3.96 -10.57 -14.78
CA ARG A 394 4.33 -10.18 -13.43
C ARG A 394 5.82 -10.39 -13.19
N THR A 395 6.46 -9.47 -12.48
CA THR A 395 7.85 -9.61 -11.99
C THR A 395 7.94 -10.68 -10.90
N ALA A 396 9.16 -11.11 -10.54
CA ALA A 396 9.37 -12.10 -9.48
C ALA A 396 8.79 -11.64 -8.12
N ILE A 397 9.00 -10.37 -7.77
CA ILE A 397 8.48 -9.78 -6.54
C ILE A 397 6.94 -9.65 -6.56
N GLU A 398 6.33 -9.34 -7.70
CA GLU A 398 4.87 -9.33 -7.85
C GLU A 398 4.26 -10.74 -7.73
N LYS A 399 4.98 -11.77 -8.20
CA LYS A 399 4.56 -13.16 -8.06
C LYS A 399 4.65 -13.62 -6.59
N PHE A 400 5.77 -13.34 -5.92
CA PHE A 400 5.97 -13.68 -4.51
C PHE A 400 5.02 -12.92 -3.59
N GLY A 401 4.85 -11.63 -3.82
CA GLY A 401 4.00 -10.75 -3.02
C GLY A 401 2.49 -10.95 -3.20
N SER A 402 2.08 -11.77 -4.17
CA SER A 402 0.67 -12.04 -4.44
C SER A 402 -0.02 -12.64 -3.21
N GLY A 403 -0.98 -11.91 -2.63
CA GLY A 403 -1.67 -12.28 -1.39
C GLY A 403 -1.17 -11.54 -0.13
N TYR A 404 0.09 -11.09 -0.13
CA TYR A 404 0.70 -10.33 0.97
C TYR A 404 0.55 -8.81 0.83
N GLN A 405 0.16 -8.33 -0.35
CA GLN A 405 -0.15 -6.92 -0.59
C GLN A 405 -1.10 -6.36 0.48
N ASP A 406 -0.66 -5.29 1.14
CA ASP A 406 -1.39 -4.59 2.20
C ASP A 406 -1.92 -5.52 3.31
N TYR A 407 -1.25 -6.65 3.55
CA TYR A 407 -1.57 -7.58 4.64
C TYR A 407 -0.70 -7.27 5.85
N LEU A 408 -1.34 -6.85 6.96
CA LEU A 408 -0.66 -6.47 8.19
C LEU A 408 -0.21 -7.69 8.98
N GLN A 409 1.10 -7.80 9.21
CA GLN A 409 1.74 -8.84 10.01
C GLN A 409 2.44 -8.20 11.21
N ALA A 410 2.37 -8.85 12.38
CA ALA A 410 3.21 -8.44 13.49
C ALA A 410 4.69 -8.72 13.14
N PRO A 411 5.63 -7.81 13.46
CA PRO A 411 7.05 -8.08 13.32
C PRO A 411 7.45 -9.32 14.12
N LEU A 412 8.37 -10.11 13.57
CA LEU A 412 8.89 -11.27 14.27
C LEU A 412 9.73 -10.84 15.47
N GLN A 413 9.79 -11.68 16.50
CA GLN A 413 10.68 -11.49 17.66
C GLN A 413 11.54 -12.74 17.87
N PRO A 414 12.50 -13.05 16.98
CA PRO A 414 13.26 -14.30 17.04
C PRO A 414 14.10 -14.47 18.30
N LEU A 415 14.43 -13.37 18.99
CA LEU A 415 15.12 -13.43 20.28
C LEU A 415 14.22 -14.02 21.37
N THR A 416 12.96 -13.61 21.42
CA THR A 416 11.98 -14.06 22.41
C THR A 416 11.37 -15.41 22.03
N ASP A 417 10.97 -15.57 20.76
CA ASP A 417 10.23 -16.73 20.27
C ASP A 417 11.12 -17.69 19.47
N ASN A 418 10.82 -18.99 19.54
CA ASN A 418 11.46 -19.97 18.68
C ASN A 418 10.68 -20.05 17.37
N LEU A 419 11.29 -19.61 16.27
CA LEU A 419 10.68 -19.67 14.95
C LEU A 419 10.36 -21.10 14.51
N GLU A 420 9.24 -21.24 13.80
CA GLU A 420 8.81 -22.49 13.17
C GLU A 420 9.59 -22.76 11.88
N SER A 421 9.64 -24.03 11.46
CA SER A 421 10.39 -24.44 10.26
C SER A 421 9.90 -23.73 8.99
N VAL A 422 8.59 -23.49 8.86
CA VAL A 422 8.02 -22.82 7.69
C VAL A 422 8.52 -21.38 7.57
N THR A 423 8.73 -20.68 8.68
CA THR A 423 9.27 -19.32 8.70
C THR A 423 10.68 -19.28 8.13
N TYR A 424 11.54 -20.22 8.54
CA TYR A 424 12.88 -20.35 7.96
C TYR A 424 12.84 -20.68 6.46
N GLU A 425 11.91 -21.53 6.03
CA GLU A 425 11.76 -21.87 4.60
C GLU A 425 11.40 -20.66 3.75
N VAL A 426 10.58 -19.75 4.26
CA VAL A 426 10.29 -18.50 3.57
C VAL A 426 11.53 -17.63 3.44
N PHE A 427 12.36 -17.51 4.49
CA PHE A 427 13.62 -16.78 4.42
C PHE A 427 14.60 -17.37 3.42
N GLU A 428 14.66 -18.70 3.33
CA GLU A 428 15.58 -19.44 2.48
C GLU A 428 15.20 -19.43 0.99
N LYS A 429 13.96 -19.01 0.66
CA LYS A 429 13.52 -18.82 -0.73
C LYS A 429 14.16 -17.60 -1.41
N ASP A 430 14.82 -16.72 -0.66
CA ASP A 430 15.52 -15.56 -1.20
C ASP A 430 17.00 -15.88 -1.53
N PRO A 431 17.36 -16.11 -2.80
CA PRO A 431 18.75 -16.38 -3.16
C PRO A 431 19.65 -15.15 -3.03
N VAL A 432 19.11 -13.95 -3.26
CA VAL A 432 19.85 -12.68 -3.34
C VAL A 432 20.49 -12.39 -1.99
N LYS A 433 19.73 -12.53 -0.90
CA LYS A 433 20.26 -12.34 0.46
C LYS A 433 21.52 -13.17 0.71
N TYR A 434 21.44 -14.48 0.50
CA TYR A 434 22.55 -15.39 0.83
C TYR A 434 23.74 -15.26 -0.14
N ASP A 435 23.50 -14.93 -1.40
CA ASP A 435 24.56 -14.66 -2.36
C ASP A 435 25.37 -13.39 -1.98
N TRP A 436 24.70 -12.38 -1.41
CA TRP A 436 25.38 -11.16 -0.95
C TRP A 436 26.19 -11.40 0.32
N TYR A 437 25.66 -12.18 1.25
CA TYR A 437 26.44 -12.64 2.41
C TYR A 437 27.66 -13.47 1.97
N GLU A 438 27.52 -14.38 1.01
CA GLU A 438 28.66 -15.16 0.48
C GLU A 438 29.74 -14.25 -0.10
N ARG A 439 29.36 -13.22 -0.87
CA ARG A 439 30.29 -12.22 -1.42
C ARG A 439 30.99 -11.43 -0.32
N ALA A 440 30.26 -10.97 0.69
CA ALA A 440 30.83 -10.25 1.83
C ALA A 440 31.86 -11.11 2.59
N ILE A 441 31.53 -12.38 2.84
CA ILE A 441 32.44 -13.32 3.52
C ILE A 441 33.68 -13.58 2.67
N ALA A 442 33.51 -13.81 1.36
CA ALA A 442 34.63 -14.07 0.46
C ALA A 442 35.57 -12.87 0.35
N GLN A 443 35.02 -11.65 0.28
CA GLN A 443 35.83 -10.44 0.26
C GLN A 443 36.56 -10.25 1.60
N ALA A 444 35.88 -10.43 2.74
CA ALA A 444 36.51 -10.36 4.05
C ALA A 444 37.66 -11.37 4.23
N LEU A 445 37.52 -12.60 3.71
CA LEU A 445 38.57 -13.63 3.74
C LEU A 445 39.77 -13.28 2.85
N SER A 446 39.49 -12.75 1.65
CA SER A 446 40.53 -12.30 0.70
C SER A 446 41.36 -11.17 1.33
N ASP A 447 40.67 -10.16 1.86
CA ASP A 447 41.27 -9.01 2.53
C ASP A 447 42.05 -9.44 3.79
N TRP A 448 41.57 -10.43 4.54
CA TRP A 448 42.27 -10.97 5.70
C TRP A 448 43.65 -11.52 5.33
N THR A 449 43.71 -12.23 4.21
CA THR A 449 44.93 -12.86 3.71
C THR A 449 45.86 -11.84 3.07
N GLU A 450 45.34 -10.93 2.24
CA GLU A 450 46.12 -9.88 1.59
C GLU A 450 46.78 -8.94 2.60
N GLN A 451 46.03 -8.56 3.63
CA GLN A 451 46.51 -7.68 4.71
C GLN A 451 47.35 -8.43 5.75
N ARG A 452 47.53 -9.76 5.61
CA ARG A 452 48.29 -10.64 6.51
C ARG A 452 47.86 -10.50 7.98
N LYS A 453 46.55 -10.44 8.22
CA LYS A 453 46.00 -10.32 9.57
C LYS A 453 46.26 -11.61 10.36
N PRO A 454 46.56 -11.51 11.66
CA PRO A 454 46.74 -12.70 12.51
C PRO A 454 45.42 -13.46 12.65
N THR A 455 45.50 -14.79 12.83
CA THR A 455 44.33 -15.65 13.01
C THR A 455 44.19 -16.13 14.45
N SER A 456 42.96 -16.32 14.90
CA SER A 456 42.65 -16.78 16.25
C SER A 456 42.77 -18.30 16.43
N SER A 457 42.97 -19.07 15.35
CA SER A 457 43.17 -20.53 15.41
C SER A 457 44.65 -20.92 15.52
N PRO A 458 45.00 -21.95 16.31
CA PRO A 458 46.36 -22.49 16.36
C PRO A 458 46.87 -23.07 15.02
N SER A 459 45.97 -23.45 14.11
CA SER A 459 46.33 -24.00 12.80
C SER A 459 46.65 -22.93 11.75
N GLY A 460 46.47 -21.64 12.07
CA GLY A 460 46.55 -20.56 11.10
C GLY A 460 45.26 -20.36 10.28
N ALA A 461 44.19 -21.09 10.59
CA ALA A 461 42.88 -20.91 9.95
C ALA A 461 42.12 -19.70 10.54
N VAL A 462 41.38 -18.99 9.69
CA VAL A 462 40.49 -17.90 10.12
C VAL A 462 39.31 -18.48 10.89
N VAL A 463 39.06 -18.01 12.12
CA VAL A 463 37.96 -18.49 12.94
C VAL A 463 36.69 -17.71 12.60
N ILE A 464 35.69 -18.40 12.05
CA ILE A 464 34.39 -17.80 11.73
C ILE A 464 33.34 -18.30 12.71
N ALA A 465 32.50 -17.40 13.21
CA ALA A 465 31.29 -17.77 13.95
C ALA A 465 30.04 -17.21 13.27
N VAL A 466 29.08 -18.07 12.97
CA VAL A 466 27.73 -17.68 12.52
C VAL A 466 26.82 -17.64 13.75
N ALA A 467 26.50 -16.45 14.23
CA ALA A 467 25.68 -16.22 15.42
C ALA A 467 24.21 -16.00 15.03
N GLY A 468 23.33 -16.92 15.48
CA GLY A 468 21.97 -17.03 14.97
C GLY A 468 21.95 -17.82 13.65
N SER A 469 22.46 -19.06 13.68
CA SER A 469 22.66 -19.88 12.48
C SER A 469 21.36 -20.36 11.81
N GLY A 470 20.22 -20.32 12.49
CA GLY A 470 18.95 -20.82 11.98
C GLY A 470 19.08 -22.27 11.51
N ARG A 471 18.63 -22.57 10.29
CA ARG A 471 18.79 -23.89 9.66
C ARG A 471 20.12 -24.09 8.94
N GLY A 472 21.04 -23.12 8.99
CA GLY A 472 22.39 -23.23 8.45
C GLY A 472 22.68 -22.71 7.03
N PRO A 473 21.84 -21.88 6.36
CA PRO A 473 22.18 -21.39 5.02
C PRO A 473 23.47 -20.56 5.04
N LEU A 474 23.66 -19.66 6.02
CA LEU A 474 24.88 -18.86 6.14
C LEU A 474 26.12 -19.67 6.51
N VAL A 475 25.96 -20.76 7.26
CA VAL A 475 27.04 -21.72 7.53
C VAL A 475 27.54 -22.32 6.22
N THR A 476 26.60 -22.74 5.36
CA THR A 476 26.91 -23.28 4.03
C THR A 476 27.57 -22.24 3.14
N ARG A 477 27.10 -20.98 3.16
CA ARG A 477 27.71 -19.88 2.41
C ARG A 477 29.13 -19.55 2.88
N ALA A 478 29.40 -19.62 4.19
CA ALA A 478 30.74 -19.41 4.73
C ALA A 478 31.73 -20.50 4.29
N LEU A 479 31.30 -21.77 4.24
CA LEU A 479 32.12 -22.86 3.71
C LEU A 479 32.44 -22.68 2.23
N ARG A 480 31.44 -22.29 1.42
CA ARG A 480 31.64 -21.99 -0.01
C ARG A 480 32.58 -20.81 -0.25
N ALA A 481 32.44 -19.75 0.53
CA ALA A 481 33.35 -18.59 0.46
C ALA A 481 34.80 -18.98 0.82
N SER A 482 35.01 -19.86 1.81
CA SER A 482 36.34 -20.42 2.12
C SER A 482 36.90 -21.24 0.96
N GLU A 483 36.10 -22.12 0.36
CA GLU A 483 36.51 -22.91 -0.80
C GLU A 483 36.87 -22.03 -2.01
N MET A 484 36.03 -21.04 -2.32
CA MET A 484 36.23 -20.11 -3.43
C MET A 484 37.49 -19.25 -3.27
N THR A 485 37.78 -18.80 -2.05
CA THR A 485 38.95 -17.94 -1.77
C THR A 485 40.23 -18.73 -1.50
N GLY A 486 40.11 -20.04 -1.21
CA GLY A 486 41.22 -20.89 -0.80
C GLY A 486 41.74 -20.59 0.62
N VAL A 487 41.04 -19.76 1.39
CA VAL A 487 41.43 -19.38 2.76
C VAL A 487 40.86 -20.42 3.74
N PRO A 488 41.68 -21.14 4.51
CA PRO A 488 41.21 -22.15 5.45
C PRO A 488 40.45 -21.52 6.62
N VAL A 489 39.31 -22.10 6.99
CA VAL A 489 38.44 -21.61 8.08
C VAL A 489 38.19 -22.65 9.16
N GLU A 490 38.07 -22.19 10.40
CA GLU A 490 37.48 -22.95 11.51
C GLU A 490 36.08 -22.39 11.80
N LEU A 491 35.02 -23.13 11.46
CA LEU A 491 33.65 -22.62 11.47
C LEU A 491 32.85 -23.07 12.71
N TRP A 492 32.20 -22.10 13.36
CA TRP A 492 31.33 -22.30 14.52
C TRP A 492 29.91 -21.83 14.17
N ALA A 493 28.91 -22.68 14.42
CA ALA A 493 27.50 -22.37 14.22
C ALA A 493 26.80 -22.24 15.59
N VAL A 494 26.44 -21.02 15.99
CA VAL A 494 25.81 -20.73 17.30
C VAL A 494 24.33 -20.48 17.12
N GLU A 495 23.49 -21.27 17.79
CA GLU A 495 22.03 -21.18 17.69
C GLU A 495 21.37 -21.44 19.05
N LYS A 496 20.38 -20.62 19.42
CA LYS A 496 19.63 -20.80 20.67
C LYS A 496 18.44 -21.74 20.51
N ASN A 497 17.79 -21.72 19.35
CA ASN A 497 16.57 -22.46 19.08
C ASN A 497 16.89 -23.97 19.08
N PRO A 498 16.37 -24.74 20.06
CA PRO A 498 16.70 -26.15 20.20
C PRO A 498 16.27 -26.98 18.98
N ASN A 499 15.25 -26.56 18.24
CA ASN A 499 14.73 -27.28 17.08
C ASN A 499 15.65 -27.10 15.87
N ALA A 500 16.07 -25.86 15.61
CA ALA A 500 17.01 -25.55 14.55
C ALA A 500 18.40 -26.19 14.81
N TYR A 501 18.82 -26.22 16.08
CA TYR A 501 20.05 -26.90 16.50
C TYR A 501 20.11 -28.38 16.09
N VAL A 502 19.01 -29.13 16.22
CA VAL A 502 18.96 -30.54 15.80
C VAL A 502 19.21 -30.67 14.29
N LEU A 503 18.66 -29.76 13.50
CA LEU A 503 18.87 -29.77 12.05
C LEU A 503 20.32 -29.40 11.68
N LEU A 504 20.93 -28.43 12.38
CA LEU A 504 22.34 -28.07 12.19
C LEU A 504 23.28 -29.26 12.48
N GLN A 505 22.99 -30.07 13.50
CA GLN A 505 23.76 -31.29 13.78
C GLN A 505 23.68 -32.29 12.61
N ARG A 506 22.49 -32.48 12.04
CA ARG A 506 22.28 -33.34 10.87
C ARG A 506 23.03 -32.80 9.64
N HIS A 507 22.92 -31.51 9.34
CA HIS A 507 23.68 -30.89 8.25
C HIS A 507 25.18 -31.04 8.45
N ASN A 508 25.67 -30.98 9.70
CA ASN A 508 27.08 -31.20 9.95
C ASN A 508 27.52 -32.64 9.64
N GLU A 509 26.70 -33.63 9.98
CA GLU A 509 26.98 -35.05 9.71
C GLU A 509 26.85 -35.40 8.22
N GLU A 510 25.80 -34.90 7.55
CA GLU A 510 25.41 -35.31 6.20
C GLU A 510 26.05 -34.43 5.10
N ASP A 511 26.11 -33.11 5.31
CA ASP A 511 26.47 -32.14 4.25
C ASP A 511 27.82 -31.45 4.47
N TRP A 512 28.18 -31.15 5.73
CA TRP A 512 29.42 -30.42 6.03
C TRP A 512 30.59 -31.33 6.44
N GLY A 513 30.41 -32.66 6.43
CA GLY A 513 31.49 -33.61 6.68
C GLY A 513 32.10 -33.54 8.08
N GLY A 514 31.33 -33.09 9.07
CA GLY A 514 31.71 -33.00 10.48
C GLY A 514 32.67 -31.84 10.80
N VAL A 515 32.94 -30.92 9.86
CA VAL A 515 33.94 -29.86 10.04
C VAL A 515 33.43 -28.66 10.84
N VAL A 516 32.10 -28.50 10.97
CA VAL A 516 31.49 -27.36 11.66
C VAL A 516 31.27 -27.69 13.14
N LYS A 517 31.63 -26.76 14.03
CA LYS A 517 31.34 -26.88 15.46
C LYS A 517 30.01 -26.22 15.80
N VAL A 518 28.98 -27.06 15.95
CA VAL A 518 27.62 -26.61 16.27
C VAL A 518 27.47 -26.40 17.78
N VAL A 519 26.97 -25.23 18.20
CA VAL A 519 26.84 -24.81 19.60
C VAL A 519 25.39 -24.39 19.88
N LYS A 520 24.76 -25.07 20.84
CA LYS A 520 23.46 -24.67 21.39
C LYS A 520 23.66 -23.62 22.48
N SER A 521 23.52 -22.35 22.14
CA SER A 521 23.64 -21.25 23.11
C SER A 521 22.97 -19.98 22.60
N ASP A 522 22.48 -19.15 23.51
CA ASP A 522 22.27 -17.74 23.22
C ASP A 522 23.67 -17.12 22.98
N MET A 523 23.84 -16.42 21.86
CA MET A 523 25.13 -15.84 21.48
C MET A 523 25.70 -14.90 22.56
N ARG A 524 24.81 -14.25 23.34
CA ARG A 524 25.17 -13.34 24.43
C ARG A 524 25.75 -14.06 25.64
N ALA A 525 25.46 -15.35 25.78
CA ALA A 525 25.99 -16.20 26.84
C ALA A 525 27.23 -17.01 26.38
N TRP A 526 27.46 -17.12 25.07
CA TRP A 526 28.55 -17.92 24.51
C TRP A 526 29.92 -17.35 24.88
N LYS A 527 30.79 -18.17 25.47
CA LYS A 527 32.13 -17.74 25.93
C LYS A 527 33.19 -17.75 24.84
N GLY A 528 32.84 -18.24 23.65
CA GLY A 528 33.73 -18.35 22.49
C GLY A 528 34.18 -19.79 22.21
N PRO A 529 35.01 -19.97 21.17
CA PRO A 529 35.56 -21.26 20.76
C PRO A 529 36.28 -21.99 21.90
N LEU A 530 35.84 -23.19 22.27
CA LEU A 530 36.57 -23.99 23.27
C LEU A 530 37.94 -24.40 22.72
N ARG A 531 39.00 -24.04 23.43
CA ARG A 531 40.39 -24.44 23.17
C ARG A 531 40.77 -25.49 24.22
N SER A 532 41.12 -26.69 23.76
CA SER A 532 41.54 -27.75 24.69
C SER A 532 42.80 -27.34 25.45
N THR A 533 42.79 -27.43 26.77
CA THR A 533 43.96 -27.27 27.64
C THR A 533 44.80 -28.55 27.74
N THR A 534 44.42 -29.64 27.06
CA THR A 534 45.19 -30.90 27.05
C THR A 534 46.04 -31.00 25.79
N GLY A 535 47.18 -30.30 25.79
CA GLY A 535 48.35 -30.77 25.06
C GLY A 535 48.86 -32.08 25.69
N PRO A 536 49.63 -32.91 24.95
CA PRO A 536 50.29 -34.06 25.55
C PRO A 536 51.12 -33.61 26.76
N ILE A 537 50.97 -34.31 27.87
CA ILE A 537 51.69 -34.12 29.13
C ILE A 537 53.19 -34.05 28.80
N GLY A 538 53.79 -32.85 28.80
CA GLY A 538 55.24 -32.75 28.58
C GLY A 538 55.86 -31.46 28.05
N GLN A 539 55.12 -30.39 27.71
CA GLN A 539 55.76 -29.10 27.40
C GLN A 539 55.04 -27.93 28.08
N ALA A 540 55.62 -27.46 29.18
CA ALA A 540 55.28 -26.20 29.79
C ALA A 540 55.66 -25.07 28.82
N ILE A 541 54.66 -24.42 28.22
CA ILE A 541 54.84 -23.09 27.63
C ILE A 541 54.90 -22.12 28.81
N THR A 542 56.10 -21.67 29.14
CA THR A 542 56.32 -20.55 30.06
C THR A 542 55.94 -19.24 29.36
N THR A 543 54.66 -18.89 29.36
CA THR A 543 54.23 -17.50 29.09
C THR A 543 54.08 -16.79 30.42
N THR A 544 54.92 -15.77 30.62
CA THR A 544 54.99 -14.85 31.76
C THR A 544 53.80 -13.89 31.86
N SER A 545 52.56 -14.39 31.73
CA SER A 545 51.35 -13.58 31.86
C SER A 545 50.57 -13.96 33.13
N PRO A 546 50.21 -13.04 34.03
CA PRO A 546 49.69 -13.38 35.37
C PRO A 546 48.20 -13.75 35.42
N ALA A 547 47.50 -13.83 34.28
CA ALA A 547 46.08 -14.17 34.23
C ALA A 547 45.89 -15.67 33.90
N PRO A 548 45.00 -16.40 34.59
CA PRO A 548 44.71 -17.79 34.22
C PRO A 548 44.21 -17.83 32.77
N ALA A 549 44.84 -18.66 31.93
CA ALA A 549 44.48 -18.80 30.52
C ALA A 549 43.02 -19.26 30.43
N SER A 550 42.16 -18.37 29.91
CA SER A 550 40.77 -18.73 29.60
C SER A 550 40.77 -19.94 28.66
N PRO A 551 39.97 -20.99 28.92
CA PRO A 551 39.86 -22.14 28.01
C PRO A 551 39.14 -21.77 26.70
N TYR A 552 38.74 -20.51 26.52
CA TYR A 552 38.04 -20.02 25.34
C TYR A 552 38.94 -19.13 24.48
N GLY A 553 38.89 -19.36 23.17
CA GLY A 553 39.58 -18.60 22.14
C GLY A 553 38.74 -17.42 21.62
N ARG A 554 39.25 -16.79 20.56
CA ARG A 554 38.62 -15.65 19.87
C ARG A 554 38.09 -16.04 18.49
N VAL A 555 37.21 -15.21 17.96
CA VAL A 555 36.63 -15.27 16.61
C VAL A 555 37.21 -14.14 15.77
N ASP A 556 37.60 -14.44 14.53
CA ASP A 556 38.15 -13.48 13.59
C ASP A 556 37.05 -12.78 12.77
N ILE A 557 36.06 -13.54 12.30
CA ILE A 557 34.90 -13.01 11.56
C ILE A 557 33.61 -13.51 12.24
N LEU A 558 32.78 -12.58 12.70
CA LEU A 558 31.46 -12.84 13.26
C LEU A 558 30.39 -12.51 12.21
N ILE A 559 29.55 -13.47 11.87
CA ILE A 559 28.48 -13.34 10.87
C ILE A 559 27.13 -13.48 11.57
N SER A 560 26.19 -12.59 11.24
CA SER A 560 24.82 -12.67 11.72
C SER A 560 23.82 -12.15 10.68
N GLU A 561 22.57 -12.59 10.80
CA GLU A 561 21.43 -12.06 10.05
C GLU A 561 20.26 -11.98 11.05
N LEU A 562 20.22 -10.85 11.74
CA LEU A 562 19.27 -10.53 12.82
C LEU A 562 18.49 -9.25 12.48
N LEU A 563 18.41 -8.92 11.19
CA LEU A 563 17.86 -7.66 10.72
C LEU A 563 16.36 -7.81 10.51
N GLY A 564 15.59 -6.92 11.13
CA GLY A 564 14.18 -6.75 10.80
C GLY A 564 13.97 -5.75 9.66
N SER A 565 12.70 -5.52 9.29
CA SER A 565 12.31 -4.59 8.23
C SER A 565 12.67 -3.12 8.49
N PHE A 566 13.02 -2.75 9.72
CA PHE A 566 13.55 -1.45 10.13
C PHE A 566 14.99 -1.59 10.68
N ALA A 567 15.73 -2.58 10.17
CA ALA A 567 17.03 -3.05 10.63
C ALA A 567 17.06 -3.53 12.10
N ASP A 568 17.00 -2.61 13.07
CA ASP A 568 17.25 -2.90 14.48
C ASP A 568 16.03 -3.42 15.26
N ASN A 569 14.87 -3.54 14.61
CA ASN A 569 13.61 -3.93 15.26
C ASN A 569 13.54 -5.40 15.69
N GLU A 570 14.54 -6.21 15.37
CA GLU A 570 14.72 -7.58 15.86
C GLU A 570 15.89 -7.71 16.86
N LEU A 571 16.33 -6.58 17.44
CA LEU A 571 17.33 -6.51 18.52
C LEU A 571 18.75 -6.93 18.11
N SER A 572 19.08 -6.80 16.82
CA SER A 572 20.46 -7.00 16.33
C SER A 572 21.51 -6.23 17.15
N PRO A 573 21.33 -4.95 17.53
CA PRO A 573 22.33 -4.24 18.34
C PRO A 573 22.60 -4.96 19.67
N GLU A 574 21.55 -5.28 20.42
CA GLU A 574 21.65 -5.93 21.73
C GLU A 574 22.25 -7.34 21.66
N CYS A 575 21.99 -8.07 20.57
CA CYS A 575 22.54 -9.40 20.33
C CYS A 575 24.04 -9.34 20.01
N LEU A 576 24.44 -8.42 19.11
CA LEU A 576 25.82 -8.27 18.68
C LEU A 576 26.71 -7.68 19.78
N ASP A 577 26.21 -6.71 20.54
CA ASP A 577 26.89 -6.18 21.72
C ASP A 577 27.22 -7.30 22.72
N GLY A 578 26.27 -8.21 22.92
CA GLY A 578 26.39 -9.30 23.88
C GLY A 578 27.31 -10.44 23.46
N VAL A 579 27.61 -10.61 22.16
CA VAL A 579 28.56 -11.63 21.67
C VAL A 579 29.92 -11.03 21.31
N GLN A 580 30.03 -9.70 21.15
CA GLN A 580 31.26 -9.05 20.71
C GLN A 580 32.48 -9.36 21.59
N HIS A 581 32.31 -9.73 22.87
CA HIS A 581 33.41 -10.13 23.73
C HIS A 581 34.17 -11.37 23.24
N VAL A 582 33.65 -12.15 22.28
CA VAL A 582 34.38 -13.27 21.64
C VAL A 582 35.19 -12.84 20.43
N LEU A 583 34.90 -11.66 19.86
CA LEU A 583 35.56 -11.15 18.67
C LEU A 583 37.02 -10.76 18.96
N ALA A 584 37.89 -10.92 17.97
CA ALA A 584 39.28 -10.52 18.03
C ALA A 584 39.39 -8.98 18.19
N PRO A 585 40.03 -8.45 19.26
CA PRO A 585 39.90 -7.03 19.62
C PRO A 585 40.43 -5.99 18.61
N GLN A 586 41.41 -6.37 17.78
CA GLN A 586 42.08 -5.43 16.87
C GLN A 586 41.68 -5.60 15.40
N PHE A 587 41.47 -6.84 14.99
CA PHE A 587 41.27 -7.20 13.58
C PHE A 587 39.92 -7.84 13.30
N GLY A 588 39.13 -8.10 14.34
CA GLY A 588 37.87 -8.80 14.21
C GLY A 588 36.87 -8.06 13.35
N ILE A 589 36.20 -8.78 12.47
CA ILE A 589 35.20 -8.26 11.53
C ILE A 589 33.82 -8.73 11.96
N SER A 590 32.84 -7.82 11.93
CA SER A 590 31.42 -8.14 11.99
C SER A 590 30.81 -8.05 10.59
N ILE A 591 29.98 -9.02 10.22
CA ILE A 591 29.12 -9.02 9.04
C ILE A 591 27.68 -9.21 9.53
N PRO A 592 26.78 -8.20 9.41
CA PRO A 592 27.02 -6.89 8.81
C PRO A 592 27.96 -6.00 9.64
N SER A 593 28.63 -5.06 8.94
CA SER A 593 29.47 -4.03 9.55
C SER A 593 28.67 -2.82 10.02
N SER A 594 27.61 -2.45 9.31
CA SER A 594 26.65 -1.46 9.78
C SER A 594 25.30 -1.61 9.11
N TYR A 595 24.29 -0.96 9.68
CA TYR A 595 22.95 -0.87 9.10
C TYR A 595 22.23 0.39 9.56
N THR A 596 21.37 0.91 8.69
CA THR A 596 20.65 2.16 8.86
C THR A 596 19.15 1.94 8.73
N ALA A 597 18.37 2.55 9.63
CA ALA A 597 16.91 2.60 9.53
C ALA A 597 16.49 3.84 8.71
N HIS A 598 15.53 3.69 7.81
CA HIS A 598 15.06 4.77 6.91
C HIS A 598 13.54 4.88 6.93
N LEU A 599 12.98 6.08 6.86
CA LEU A 599 11.53 6.27 6.85
C LEU A 599 11.03 7.38 5.93
N THR A 600 9.72 7.33 5.63
CA THR A 600 8.98 8.38 4.90
C THR A 600 7.50 8.40 5.34
N PRO A 601 6.85 9.57 5.41
CA PRO A 601 5.39 9.65 5.60
C PRO A 601 4.64 9.16 4.35
N VAL A 602 3.54 8.43 4.57
CA VAL A 602 2.72 7.85 3.49
C VAL A 602 1.22 8.03 3.73
N LEU A 603 0.48 8.13 2.64
CA LEU A 603 -0.98 7.95 2.60
C LEU A 603 -1.27 6.47 2.38
N ALA A 604 -2.06 5.87 3.27
CA ALA A 604 -2.42 4.45 3.26
C ALA A 604 -3.81 4.23 3.89
N PRO A 605 -4.89 4.75 3.30
CA PRO A 605 -6.22 4.79 3.92
C PRO A 605 -6.81 3.39 4.13
N ARG A 606 -6.42 2.41 3.29
CA ARG A 606 -6.83 1.00 3.46
C ARG A 606 -6.20 0.36 4.69
N LEU A 607 -4.91 0.58 4.92
CA LEU A 607 -4.22 0.09 6.12
C LEU A 607 -4.80 0.77 7.37
N HIS A 608 -5.05 2.08 7.30
CA HIS A 608 -5.70 2.80 8.38
C HIS A 608 -7.09 2.21 8.72
N ALA A 609 -7.93 1.95 7.71
CA ALA A 609 -9.24 1.33 7.92
C ALA A 609 -9.15 -0.07 8.56
N ASP A 610 -8.23 -0.92 8.12
CA ASP A 610 -8.00 -2.25 8.69
C ASP A 610 -7.55 -2.14 10.17
N ILE A 611 -6.56 -1.30 10.46
CA ILE A 611 -6.05 -1.06 11.82
C ILE A 611 -7.15 -0.48 12.73
N SER A 612 -7.92 0.50 12.26
CA SER A 612 -9.03 1.07 13.02
C SER A 612 -10.11 0.04 13.34
N HIS A 613 -10.38 -0.91 12.42
CA HIS A 613 -11.31 -2.01 12.68
C HIS A 613 -10.72 -3.00 13.70
N ARG A 614 -9.44 -3.36 13.60
CA ARG A 614 -8.74 -4.20 14.59
C ARG A 614 -8.72 -3.56 15.97
N ALA A 615 -8.60 -2.24 16.04
CA ALA A 615 -8.59 -1.46 17.27
C ALA A 615 -9.85 -1.62 18.14
N ILE A 616 -10.97 -2.08 17.55
CA ILE A 616 -12.20 -2.41 18.27
C ILE A 616 -11.99 -3.61 19.19
N THR A 617 -11.16 -4.58 18.79
CA THR A 617 -10.89 -5.82 19.54
C THR A 617 -9.50 -5.85 20.19
N ASP A 618 -8.52 -5.15 19.62
CA ASP A 618 -7.13 -5.08 20.08
C ASP A 618 -6.72 -3.62 20.34
N ASN A 619 -6.61 -3.24 21.61
CA ASN A 619 -6.27 -1.87 22.00
C ASN A 619 -4.81 -1.47 21.67
N THR A 620 -3.96 -2.40 21.25
CA THR A 620 -2.58 -2.14 20.82
C THR A 620 -2.45 -1.97 19.30
N ALA A 621 -3.53 -2.16 18.53
CA ALA A 621 -3.46 -2.16 17.08
C ALA A 621 -2.91 -0.85 16.49
N THR A 622 -3.31 0.31 17.01
CA THR A 622 -2.81 1.62 16.56
C THR A 622 -1.42 1.98 17.09
N GLU A 623 -0.88 1.17 17.99
CA GLU A 623 0.40 1.36 18.67
C GLU A 623 1.43 0.30 18.23
N THR A 624 1.04 -0.62 17.35
CA THR A 624 1.90 -1.71 16.87
C THR A 624 2.47 -1.33 15.49
N PRO A 625 3.80 -1.38 15.29
CA PRO A 625 4.37 -1.35 13.96
C PRO A 625 4.09 -2.67 13.26
N TYR A 626 3.79 -2.64 11.96
CA TYR A 626 3.43 -3.83 11.19
C TYR A 626 4.40 -4.08 10.05
N VAL A 627 4.82 -5.33 9.85
CA VAL A 627 5.45 -5.75 8.59
C VAL A 627 4.35 -5.91 7.55
N VAL A 628 4.49 -5.24 6.41
CA VAL A 628 3.46 -5.21 5.37
C VAL A 628 4.08 -4.94 4.00
N MET A 629 3.67 -5.72 2.99
CA MET A 629 3.99 -5.39 1.60
C MET A 629 3.15 -4.18 1.17
N LEU A 630 3.70 -2.98 1.40
CA LEU A 630 3.06 -1.72 1.04
C LEU A 630 2.82 -1.69 -0.47
N HIS A 631 1.55 -1.64 -0.86
CA HIS A 631 1.18 -1.65 -2.26
C HIS A 631 0.26 -0.48 -2.59
N ALA A 632 -0.94 -0.41 -2.01
CA ALA A 632 -1.88 0.69 -2.25
C ALA A 632 -1.55 1.92 -1.37
N ILE A 633 -0.41 2.56 -1.65
CA ILE A 633 0.08 3.74 -0.93
C ILE A 633 0.48 4.89 -1.85
N ASP A 634 0.61 6.08 -1.28
CA ASP A 634 1.26 7.24 -1.90
C ASP A 634 2.37 7.80 -0.98
N TYR A 635 3.53 8.10 -1.57
CA TYR A 635 4.63 8.75 -0.88
C TYR A 635 4.39 10.26 -0.86
N LEU A 636 4.24 10.82 0.32
CA LEU A 636 3.82 12.22 0.48
C LEU A 636 4.99 13.20 0.32
N ALA A 637 6.19 12.76 0.66
CA ALA A 637 7.39 13.56 0.59
C ALA A 637 7.92 13.66 -0.86
N THR A 638 8.28 14.87 -1.27
CA THR A 638 9.02 15.14 -2.50
C THR A 638 10.51 15.20 -2.18
N SER A 639 11.35 14.70 -3.09
CA SER A 639 12.81 14.86 -2.95
C SER A 639 13.22 16.27 -3.36
N VAL A 640 13.84 17.00 -2.44
CA VAL A 640 14.47 18.30 -2.67
C VAL A 640 15.91 18.25 -2.14
N PRO A 641 16.79 19.22 -2.49
CA PRO A 641 18.15 19.26 -1.94
C PRO A 641 18.14 19.15 -0.42
N ASP A 642 19.03 18.32 0.13
CA ASP A 642 19.19 18.01 1.56
C ASP A 642 17.99 17.32 2.25
N HIS A 643 16.86 17.14 1.56
CA HIS A 643 15.67 16.45 2.06
C HIS A 643 15.17 15.43 1.02
N PRO A 644 15.80 14.24 0.94
CA PRO A 644 15.30 13.17 0.10
C PRO A 644 13.92 12.70 0.57
N ARG A 645 13.15 12.06 -0.32
CA ARG A 645 11.81 11.55 0.03
C ARG A 645 11.84 10.48 1.12
N ILE A 646 12.88 9.66 1.16
CA ILE A 646 13.15 8.63 2.17
C ILE A 646 14.43 9.06 2.88
N GLN A 647 14.37 9.23 4.19
CA GLN A 647 15.47 9.77 4.99
C GLN A 647 15.95 8.75 6.01
N GLU A 648 17.26 8.76 6.24
CA GLU A 648 17.90 7.98 7.30
C GLU A 648 17.48 8.50 8.67
N ALA A 649 17.08 7.60 9.55
CA ALA A 649 16.75 7.89 10.92
C ALA A 649 17.97 7.76 11.85
N TRP A 650 18.71 6.64 11.73
CA TRP A 650 19.93 6.38 12.50
C TRP A 650 20.70 5.18 11.94
N GLU A 651 21.95 5.05 12.39
CA GLU A 651 22.86 3.95 12.11
C GLU A 651 23.24 3.16 13.40
N PHE A 652 23.51 1.87 13.22
CA PHE A 652 24.29 1.03 14.13
C PHE A 652 25.50 0.45 13.41
N VAL A 653 26.64 0.42 14.10
CA VAL A 653 27.93 -0.04 13.57
C VAL A 653 28.51 -1.13 14.46
N HIS A 654 29.08 -2.17 13.85
CA HIS A 654 29.65 -3.32 14.50
C HIS A 654 31.06 -3.62 13.96
N PRO A 655 32.05 -3.89 14.83
CA PRO A 655 31.97 -3.91 16.29
C PRO A 655 31.92 -2.51 16.92
N LEU A 656 31.31 -2.42 18.10
CA LEU A 656 31.34 -1.21 18.94
C LEU A 656 32.74 -0.97 19.56
N PRO A 657 33.07 0.28 19.91
CA PRO A 657 34.26 0.57 20.71
C PRO A 657 34.24 -0.16 22.07
N ALA A 658 35.38 -0.73 22.48
CA ALA A 658 35.50 -1.46 23.75
C ALA A 658 35.12 -0.61 24.98
N THR A 659 35.33 0.71 24.91
CA THR A 659 34.93 1.66 25.96
C THR A 659 33.42 1.71 26.14
N THR A 660 32.64 1.62 25.06
CA THR A 660 31.18 1.63 25.10
C THR A 660 30.66 0.39 25.83
N LEU A 661 31.18 -0.79 25.47
CA LEU A 661 30.82 -2.05 26.13
C LEU A 661 31.23 -2.08 27.61
N ALA A 662 32.41 -1.55 27.95
CA ALA A 662 32.85 -1.46 29.34
C ALA A 662 31.92 -0.59 30.19
N VAL A 663 31.43 0.53 29.64
CA VAL A 663 30.44 1.38 30.32
C VAL A 663 29.11 0.65 30.47
N ALA A 664 28.63 -0.03 29.42
CA ALA A 664 27.39 -0.82 29.46
C ALA A 664 27.44 -1.92 30.54
N GLU A 665 28.54 -2.66 30.62
CA GLU A 665 28.75 -3.71 31.64
C GLU A 665 28.83 -3.13 33.05
N ALA A 666 29.54 -2.00 33.23
CA ALA A 666 29.62 -1.31 34.52
C ALA A 666 28.26 -0.81 35.01
N ARG A 667 27.36 -0.45 34.10
CA ARG A 667 25.97 -0.08 34.41
C ARG A 667 25.13 -1.29 34.78
N ARG A 668 25.22 -2.37 33.99
CA ARG A 668 24.52 -3.65 34.23
C ARG A 668 24.78 -4.25 35.62
N GLY A 669 25.96 -3.98 36.19
CA GLY A 669 26.35 -4.45 37.53
C GLY A 669 25.65 -3.79 38.71
N GLY A 670 24.77 -2.80 38.50
CA GLY A 670 24.01 -2.16 39.59
C GLY A 670 24.87 -1.28 40.54
N GLY A 671 26.05 -0.84 40.10
CA GLY A 671 27.00 -0.04 40.89
C GLY A 671 26.66 1.46 40.96
N VAL A 672 27.56 2.29 41.49
CA VAL A 672 27.34 3.76 41.61
C VAL A 672 27.05 4.44 40.24
N SER A 673 27.47 3.80 39.15
CA SER A 673 27.23 4.20 37.75
C SER A 673 25.92 3.67 37.13
N GLY A 674 25.28 2.66 37.73
CA GLY A 674 24.05 2.04 37.24
C GLY A 674 23.14 1.72 38.41
N GLY A 675 22.08 2.50 38.59
CA GLY A 675 21.21 2.36 39.76
C GLY A 675 20.13 3.44 39.77
N GLY A 676 18.92 3.05 39.37
CA GLY A 676 17.70 3.86 39.44
C GLY A 676 17.61 5.07 38.50
N GLY A 677 18.70 5.44 37.82
CA GLY A 677 18.82 6.63 36.98
C GLY A 677 18.71 6.39 35.47
N GLY A 678 18.45 5.16 35.02
CA GLY A 678 18.22 4.89 33.59
C GLY A 678 17.10 5.77 33.03
N SER A 679 17.32 6.35 31.85
CA SER A 679 16.55 7.45 31.26
C SER A 679 15.05 7.21 31.17
N MET A 680 14.59 5.96 31.17
CA MET A 680 13.18 5.61 31.13
C MET A 680 12.89 4.43 32.07
N SER A 681 12.19 4.70 33.17
CA SER A 681 11.51 3.69 34.02
C SER A 681 12.37 2.83 34.95
N GLY A 682 13.53 3.34 35.40
CA GLY A 682 14.26 2.75 36.53
C GLY A 682 15.12 1.52 36.19
N GLY A 683 15.52 1.38 34.92
CA GLY A 683 16.58 0.45 34.52
C GLY A 683 17.96 0.85 35.03
N ASP A 684 18.93 -0.03 34.84
CA ASP A 684 20.34 0.14 35.21
C ASP A 684 21.11 1.04 34.22
N GLY A 685 20.53 1.32 33.05
CA GLY A 685 21.08 2.13 31.98
C GLY A 685 22.08 1.38 31.08
N ALA A 686 22.07 0.05 31.14
CA ALA A 686 23.04 -0.82 30.47
C ALA A 686 22.87 -0.82 28.93
N ASN A 687 21.66 -0.60 28.43
CA ASN A 687 21.36 -0.56 27.00
C ASN A 687 21.14 0.88 26.46
N GLU A 688 21.39 1.91 27.26
CA GLU A 688 21.12 3.30 26.85
C GLU A 688 21.93 3.77 25.64
N HIS A 689 23.13 3.22 25.43
CA HIS A 689 23.94 3.55 24.25
C HIS A 689 23.28 3.11 22.94
N ASN A 690 22.29 2.21 23.00
CA ASN A 690 21.47 1.79 21.86
C ASN A 690 20.16 2.58 21.72
N THR A 691 19.89 3.56 22.57
CA THR A 691 18.76 4.49 22.36
C THR A 691 19.05 5.41 21.19
N ARG A 692 18.01 5.80 20.46
CA ARG A 692 18.12 6.71 19.31
C ARG A 692 16.96 7.70 19.33
N SER A 693 17.20 8.87 18.77
CA SER A 693 16.15 9.86 18.51
C SER A 693 16.53 10.68 17.31
N VAL A 694 15.59 10.95 16.43
CA VAL A 694 15.80 11.82 15.28
C VAL A 694 14.55 12.65 15.03
N ARG A 695 14.78 13.80 14.40
CA ARG A 695 13.73 14.68 13.90
C ARG A 695 14.03 14.96 12.42
N LEU A 696 13.16 14.45 11.55
CA LEU A 696 13.31 14.50 10.11
C LEU A 696 12.28 15.44 9.50
N LYS A 697 12.72 16.22 8.51
CA LYS A 697 11.87 17.19 7.80
C LYS A 697 11.63 16.70 6.38
N PHE A 698 10.36 16.57 6.02
CA PHE A 698 9.90 16.15 4.69
C PHE A 698 9.14 17.28 4.01
N VAL A 699 9.57 17.66 2.81
CA VAL A 699 8.90 18.69 2.01
C VAL A 699 7.78 18.04 1.21
N CYS A 700 6.56 18.53 1.37
CA CYS A 700 5.37 18.01 0.71
C CYS A 700 4.78 19.08 -0.19
N LYS A 701 5.00 18.93 -1.50
CA LYS A 701 4.52 19.87 -2.50
C LYS A 701 3.00 19.88 -2.60
N ASP A 702 2.40 18.70 -2.74
CA ASP A 702 0.97 18.55 -2.96
C ASP A 702 0.27 18.09 -1.67
N ARG A 703 -0.84 18.75 -1.31
CA ARG A 703 -1.66 18.48 -0.11
C ARG A 703 -2.02 17.02 0.06
N GLY A 704 -2.29 16.59 1.29
CA GLY A 704 -2.50 15.18 1.58
C GLY A 704 -2.96 14.86 2.99
N VAL A 705 -3.00 13.55 3.26
CA VAL A 705 -3.25 12.99 4.59
C VAL A 705 -2.18 11.95 4.89
N VAL A 706 -1.51 12.10 6.02
CA VAL A 706 -0.59 11.10 6.56
C VAL A 706 -1.40 10.08 7.36
N ASN A 707 -1.29 8.79 7.00
CA ASN A 707 -1.86 7.70 7.79
C ASN A 707 -0.82 6.97 8.64
N GLY A 708 0.46 7.11 8.30
CA GLY A 708 1.57 6.43 8.97
C GLY A 708 2.92 6.72 8.31
N LEU A 709 3.94 6.05 8.82
CA LEU A 709 5.30 6.10 8.30
C LEU A 709 5.66 4.74 7.72
N ALA A 710 6.18 4.72 6.50
CA ALA A 710 6.80 3.53 5.92
C ALA A 710 8.27 3.49 6.33
N GLY A 711 8.73 2.37 6.84
CA GLY A 711 10.10 2.13 7.27
C GLY A 711 10.79 1.05 6.45
N TYR A 712 12.09 1.26 6.23
CA TYR A 712 12.98 0.44 5.42
C TYR A 712 14.35 0.38 6.11
N PHE A 713 15.29 -0.34 5.51
CA PHE A 713 16.68 -0.32 5.93
C PHE A 713 17.67 -0.46 4.77
N GLU A 714 18.91 -0.06 5.03
CA GLU A 714 20.10 -0.47 4.28
C GLU A 714 21.12 -1.11 5.24
N ALA A 715 21.92 -2.03 4.74
CA ALA A 715 22.98 -2.66 5.51
C ALA A 715 24.27 -2.73 4.69
N VAL A 716 25.39 -2.33 5.29
CA VAL A 716 26.71 -2.63 4.77
C VAL A 716 27.11 -3.98 5.37
N LEU A 717 27.18 -5.00 4.54
CA LEU A 717 27.63 -6.33 4.97
C LEU A 717 29.13 -6.32 5.23
N TYR A 718 29.89 -5.77 4.29
CA TYR A 718 31.34 -5.61 4.39
C TYR A 718 31.82 -4.41 3.58
N ASP A 719 32.77 -3.64 4.13
CA ASP A 719 33.45 -2.54 3.46
C ASP A 719 34.91 -2.95 3.16
N GLY A 720 35.20 -3.24 1.90
CA GLY A 720 36.56 -3.58 1.45
C GLY A 720 37.40 -2.38 1.04
N GLY A 721 37.00 -1.16 1.41
CA GLY A 721 37.71 0.07 1.06
C GLY A 721 37.73 0.32 -0.45
N GLU A 722 38.89 0.22 -1.09
CA GLU A 722 39.04 0.45 -2.53
C GLU A 722 38.27 -0.57 -3.39
N ALA A 723 38.07 -1.79 -2.88
CA ALA A 723 37.28 -2.82 -3.55
C ALA A 723 35.76 -2.55 -3.50
N GLY A 724 35.34 -1.51 -2.77
CA GLY A 724 33.94 -1.12 -2.61
C GLY A 724 33.22 -1.87 -1.49
N LYS A 725 31.94 -1.52 -1.32
CA LYS A 725 31.06 -2.06 -0.29
C LYS A 725 30.15 -3.17 -0.85
N VAL A 726 29.95 -4.22 -0.05
CA VAL A 726 28.89 -5.19 -0.28
C VAL A 726 27.69 -4.77 0.57
N GLU A 727 26.61 -4.32 -0.07
CA GLU A 727 25.47 -3.68 0.60
C GLU A 727 24.15 -4.36 0.27
N LEU A 728 23.21 -4.31 1.22
CA LEU A 728 21.80 -4.65 1.05
C LEU A 728 20.92 -3.42 1.22
N SER A 729 19.78 -3.38 0.53
CA SER A 729 18.75 -2.36 0.72
C SER A 729 17.36 -2.90 0.49
N THR A 730 16.43 -2.46 1.33
CA THR A 730 14.97 -2.63 1.12
C THR A 730 14.29 -1.35 0.66
N ARG A 731 15.04 -0.25 0.51
CA ARG A 731 14.48 1.04 0.09
C ARG A 731 14.02 0.99 -1.37
N PRO A 732 12.80 1.44 -1.69
CA PRO A 732 12.27 1.41 -3.06
C PRO A 732 13.12 2.17 -4.10
N ASP A 733 13.89 3.18 -3.70
CA ASP A 733 14.75 3.97 -4.59
C ASP A 733 16.15 3.38 -4.80
N THR A 734 16.62 2.46 -3.96
CA THR A 734 17.97 1.87 -4.07
C THR A 734 17.98 0.34 -4.20
N ILE A 735 16.85 -0.33 -3.98
CA ILE A 735 16.74 -1.80 -4.04
C ILE A 735 17.16 -2.37 -5.40
N ASP A 736 16.78 -1.74 -6.52
CA ASP A 736 17.17 -2.21 -7.86
C ASP A 736 18.69 -2.15 -8.10
N ALA A 737 19.37 -1.22 -7.43
CA ALA A 737 20.82 -1.05 -7.55
C ALA A 737 21.59 -1.94 -6.57
N LYS A 738 21.10 -2.09 -5.34
CA LYS A 738 21.83 -2.76 -4.24
C LYS A 738 21.39 -4.22 -4.01
N SER A 739 20.12 -4.54 -4.24
CA SER A 739 19.51 -5.84 -3.85
C SER A 739 18.38 -6.24 -4.79
N LYS A 740 18.62 -6.14 -6.09
CA LYS A 740 17.62 -6.43 -7.12
C LYS A 740 17.03 -7.83 -6.90
N ASP A 741 15.70 -7.92 -6.98
CA ASP A 741 14.92 -9.15 -6.84
C ASP A 741 14.94 -9.80 -5.42
N MET A 742 15.45 -9.10 -4.40
CA MET A 742 15.38 -9.54 -3.00
C MET A 742 13.94 -9.53 -2.46
N ILE A 743 13.56 -10.56 -1.71
CA ILE A 743 12.18 -10.81 -1.24
C ILE A 743 12.07 -11.07 0.27
N SER A 744 13.18 -11.13 0.99
CA SER A 744 13.25 -11.51 2.41
C SER A 744 12.50 -10.57 3.36
N TRP A 745 12.38 -9.29 3.00
CA TRP A 745 11.80 -8.27 3.87
C TRP A 745 10.73 -7.47 3.15
N PHE A 746 9.54 -7.46 3.71
CA PHE A 746 8.58 -6.39 3.44
C PHE A 746 8.90 -5.16 4.30
N PRO A 747 8.49 -3.95 3.89
CA PRO A 747 8.60 -2.75 4.70
C PRO A 747 7.89 -2.88 6.06
N ILE A 748 8.29 -2.04 7.02
CA ILE A 748 7.53 -1.83 8.25
C ILE A 748 6.60 -0.60 8.10
N PHE A 749 5.47 -0.60 8.80
CA PHE A 749 4.51 0.51 8.81
C PHE A 749 4.23 0.93 10.25
N PHE A 750 4.52 2.19 10.59
CA PHE A 750 4.19 2.81 11.87
C PHE A 750 2.88 3.61 11.72
N PRO A 751 1.76 3.12 12.26
CA PRO A 751 0.46 3.77 12.06
C PRO A 751 0.31 5.07 12.86
N LEU A 752 -0.47 6.01 12.32
CA LEU A 752 -1.04 7.10 13.11
C LEU A 752 -2.46 6.72 13.55
N LYS A 753 -2.73 6.90 14.85
CA LYS A 753 -4.06 6.66 15.41
C LYS A 753 -5.13 7.56 14.79
N THR A 754 -4.79 8.83 14.58
CA THR A 754 -5.63 9.81 13.88
C THR A 754 -4.87 10.32 12.66
N PRO A 755 -5.42 10.20 11.44
CA PRO A 755 -4.79 10.70 10.23
C PRO A 755 -4.58 12.22 10.29
N LEU A 756 -3.46 12.71 9.75
CA LEU A 756 -3.09 14.12 9.78
C LEU A 756 -3.16 14.74 8.38
N TYR A 757 -4.10 15.66 8.16
CA TYR A 757 -4.20 16.43 6.92
C TYR A 757 -3.19 17.59 6.88
N PHE A 758 -2.69 17.91 5.69
CA PHE A 758 -1.86 19.07 5.42
C PHE A 758 -2.15 19.65 4.02
N PRO A 759 -2.11 20.99 3.83
CA PRO A 759 -2.31 21.66 2.54
C PRO A 759 -1.05 21.61 1.66
N ASP A 760 -1.13 22.20 0.47
CA ASP A 760 0.01 22.30 -0.46
C ASP A 760 1.18 23.08 0.18
N ASP A 761 2.39 22.84 -0.34
CA ASP A 761 3.63 23.50 0.09
C ASP A 761 3.87 23.43 1.62
N SER A 762 3.54 22.27 2.21
CA SER A 762 3.72 22.00 3.63
C SER A 762 5.03 21.28 3.94
N GLU A 763 5.46 21.39 5.19
CA GLU A 763 6.55 20.60 5.75
C GLU A 763 5.99 19.64 6.80
N LEU A 764 6.30 18.36 6.66
CA LEU A 764 6.03 17.36 7.69
C LEU A 764 7.30 17.14 8.50
N GLU A 765 7.21 17.28 9.82
CA GLU A 765 8.29 16.98 10.76
C GLU A 765 7.95 15.67 11.47
N VAL A 766 8.81 14.66 11.31
CA VAL A 766 8.66 13.35 11.97
C VAL A 766 9.69 13.27 13.09
N SER A 767 9.22 13.14 14.32
CA SER A 767 10.09 12.79 15.46
C SER A 767 9.87 11.33 15.82
N ILE A 768 10.95 10.54 15.86
CA ILE A 768 10.90 9.12 16.20
C ILE A 768 12.03 8.78 17.16
N TRP A 769 11.74 7.91 18.12
CA TRP A 769 12.65 7.46 19.16
C TRP A 769 12.71 5.94 19.21
N ARG A 770 13.90 5.41 19.49
CA ARG A 770 14.14 4.03 19.92
C ARG A 770 14.52 4.07 21.40
N GLN A 771 13.72 3.41 22.23
CA GLN A 771 13.79 3.50 23.69
C GLN A 771 13.99 2.11 24.30
N THR A 772 14.51 2.08 25.53
CA THR A 772 14.74 0.84 26.29
C THR A 772 14.58 1.06 27.80
N ASP A 773 14.24 -0.01 28.53
CA ASP A 773 14.22 -0.06 30.00
C ASP A 773 15.11 -1.19 30.54
N ASP A 774 16.13 -1.60 29.77
CA ASP A 774 17.01 -2.76 29.99
C ASP A 774 16.31 -4.13 29.98
N ARG A 775 14.99 -4.19 29.81
CA ARG A 775 14.22 -5.43 29.63
C ARG A 775 13.56 -5.52 28.25
N LYS A 776 13.12 -4.39 27.74
CA LYS A 776 12.47 -4.26 26.44
C LYS A 776 13.09 -3.14 25.61
N VAL A 777 12.86 -3.21 24.31
CA VAL A 777 13.09 -2.11 23.36
C VAL A 777 11.79 -1.82 22.63
N TRP A 778 11.51 -0.53 22.40
CA TRP A 778 10.33 -0.09 21.67
C TRP A 778 10.59 1.20 20.89
N TYR A 779 9.63 1.58 20.06
CA TYR A 779 9.65 2.84 19.31
C TYR A 779 8.53 3.77 19.77
N GLU A 780 8.80 5.06 19.69
CA GLU A 780 7.80 6.13 19.87
C GLU A 780 7.88 7.07 18.66
N TRP A 781 6.75 7.58 18.16
CA TRP A 781 6.73 8.43 16.97
C TRP A 781 5.64 9.49 17.01
N LEU A 782 5.94 10.64 16.41
CA LEU A 782 5.08 11.82 16.32
C LEU A 782 5.25 12.48 14.95
N VAL A 783 4.17 12.95 14.34
CA VAL A 783 4.19 13.71 13.10
C VAL A 783 3.55 15.08 13.33
N GLU A 784 4.23 16.14 12.90
CA GLU A 784 3.74 17.51 12.93
C GLU A 784 3.68 18.08 11.50
N ALA A 785 2.66 18.87 11.19
CA ALA A 785 2.52 19.55 9.90
C ALA A 785 2.71 21.06 10.05
N PHE A 786 3.50 21.65 9.15
CA PHE A 786 3.82 23.07 9.14
C PHE A 786 3.58 23.68 7.76
N VAL A 787 3.29 24.97 7.73
CA VAL A 787 3.29 25.80 6.51
C VAL A 787 4.16 27.03 6.71
N MET A 788 4.75 27.53 5.63
CA MET A 788 5.50 28.78 5.63
C MET A 788 4.53 29.98 5.51
N VAL A 789 4.59 30.90 6.45
CA VAL A 789 3.75 32.14 6.49
C VAL A 789 4.61 33.39 6.17
N GLY A 790 5.83 33.17 5.71
CA GLY A 790 6.85 34.17 5.37
C GLY A 790 8.18 33.46 5.11
N PRO A 791 9.25 34.18 4.75
CA PRO A 791 10.55 33.58 4.41
C PRO A 791 11.15 32.76 5.56
N ASP A 792 11.03 33.27 6.80
CA ASP A 792 11.69 32.66 7.97
C ASP A 792 10.70 32.18 9.04
N LYS A 793 9.39 32.21 8.75
CA LYS A 793 8.34 31.90 9.72
C LYS A 793 7.51 30.71 9.28
N ARG A 794 7.69 29.59 9.99
CA ARG A 794 6.80 28.43 9.90
C ARG A 794 5.68 28.48 10.95
N MET A 795 4.48 28.04 10.59
CA MET A 795 3.32 27.89 11.46
C MET A 795 2.92 26.43 11.51
N ARG A 796 2.75 25.87 12.71
CA ARG A 796 2.24 24.50 12.89
C ARG A 796 0.74 24.47 12.65
N LEU A 797 0.29 23.60 11.76
CA LEU A 797 -1.13 23.38 11.44
C LEU A 797 -1.77 22.32 12.33
N GLY A 798 -1.03 21.25 12.63
CA GLY A 798 -1.54 20.13 13.41
C GLY A 798 -0.43 19.16 13.80
N MET A 799 -0.77 18.21 14.65
CA MET A 799 0.10 17.12 15.06
C MET A 799 -0.71 15.83 15.23
N SER A 800 -0.05 14.68 15.06
CA SER A 800 -0.61 13.40 15.46
C SER A 800 -0.62 13.25 16.99
N GLU A 801 -1.35 12.26 17.49
CA GLU A 801 -1.07 11.72 18.83
C GLU A 801 0.31 11.04 18.84
N MET A 802 0.91 10.90 20.03
CA MET A 802 2.15 10.13 20.21
C MET A 802 1.85 8.63 20.03
N GLY A 803 2.45 8.01 19.02
CA GLY A 803 2.48 6.55 18.88
C GLY A 803 3.56 5.97 19.78
N SER A 804 3.29 4.82 20.40
CA SER A 804 4.27 4.12 21.25
C SER A 804 4.05 2.61 21.19
N SER A 805 5.06 1.88 20.71
CA SER A 805 5.03 0.42 20.66
C SER A 805 5.42 -0.23 22.00
N ARG A 806 5.50 0.53 23.09
CA ARG A 806 5.99 0.05 24.38
C ARG A 806 5.24 -1.16 24.92
N LYS A 807 3.91 -1.23 24.73
CA LYS A 807 3.08 -2.36 25.17
C LYS A 807 3.47 -3.67 24.48
N VAL A 808 3.90 -3.59 23.23
CA VAL A 808 4.31 -4.71 22.37
C VAL A 808 5.83 -4.72 22.13
N GLY A 809 6.59 -4.00 22.95
CA GLY A 809 8.04 -3.86 22.81
C GLY A 809 8.76 -5.21 22.88
N CYS A 810 9.79 -5.36 22.07
CA CYS A 810 10.58 -6.59 21.96
C CYS A 810 11.32 -6.85 23.27
N LEU A 811 11.28 -8.10 23.75
CA LEU A 811 11.94 -8.53 24.97
C LEU A 811 13.39 -8.96 24.68
N MET A 812 14.33 -8.46 25.50
CA MET A 812 15.74 -8.85 25.46
C MET A 812 15.98 -10.19 26.15
#